data_AF-A0A1F5B0Y0-F1
#
_entry.id   AF-A0A1F5B0Y0-F1
#
_cell.length_a   1.000
_cell.length_b   1.000
_cell.length_c   1.000
_cell.angle_alpha   90.00
_cell.angle_beta   90.00
_cell.angle_gamma   90.00
#
_symmetry.space_group_name_H-M   'P 1'
#
loop_
_entity.id
_entity.type
_entity.pdbx_description
1 polymer ?
#
loop_
_entity_poly.entity_id
_entity_poly.type
_entity_poly.pdbx_seq_one_letter_code
_entity_poly.pdbx_strand_id
1 'polypeptide(L)'
;MISEKVNQIGASPTLKISAKAKAMRAEGIDIVDLSVGEPDFPTPENAKAAGIRAIQQNFTKYTENEGIPALKKAVLARMKEDCGLDYDLNQVIVSPGAKASLFLIFQALIDEGEEVIIPAPYWVTYPMAVILAKGKPVIVRTKEENGFVMTPEELKAAINPSTKAIILNNPSNPTGAAYSKAQLEALAEVVRKEDVFVIADEIYGKLIFDDFEFRSFASLGEDIKKKTVVVNGVSKSYSMTGWRIGYALGPAEIINGMAKVQSHSTSNPCSISQYASLEALSGPQYEISKMVAEFQRRRNYCLMRLRSIPNVSCFKPQGAFYLLPNFSAYFDREAAGVQIRNSYGLAYYLLKEARVAIVPGDSFGADSHIRLSYATSMENLEKGLDRISEAMAKLKAPKKVRRVALSNAVTRVKKSVPVEAGVTAKVRDALVAEMDSHLTPENYYEWNANISGVVVQLRTNVSHLYDFWVENWYPAQIEADLEPHGIIYAVDGIAGREPRVFYNSETKTGVIVNADNYGPLRSLALGLVMDASERLFGVCGVRGMSADAGGKGLILVGPPGTRKTELFYELLEDKRLRLHANDIVFVRQSAGKASADCVERKLFMATNTVESFPRLASLFDGSKCENVVTHKDDCKNADCLRQDDCRLDRGSLFCYKASPEAHAMLDPYWIGGKSAYAKRTELSWIFILRNDPVSPAAVKLSKDEALRILETGESAGAKKALSPAKPQPFYNPHLLFKTGERLDLQKAYFDRLLDAVSCYLFNSGAGGASEIKKIIWGEE
;
A
#
# COMPACT_ATOMS: atom_id res chain seq x y z
N MET A 1 6.45 9.31 20.56
CA MET A 1 5.52 8.17 20.31
C MET A 1 4.10 8.70 20.27
N ILE A 2 3.30 8.28 19.30
CA ILE A 2 1.86 8.56 19.19
C ILE A 2 1.06 7.26 19.36
N SER A 3 -0.25 7.36 19.64
CA SER A 3 -1.09 6.18 19.92
C SER A 3 -1.18 5.19 18.75
N GLU A 4 -1.33 3.89 19.04
CA GLU A 4 -1.44 2.81 18.05
C GLU A 4 -2.51 3.07 16.97
N LYS A 5 -3.71 3.52 17.37
CA LYS A 5 -4.79 3.87 16.43
C LYS A 5 -4.40 4.93 15.40
N VAL A 6 -3.50 5.85 15.75
CA VAL A 6 -3.00 6.88 14.82
C VAL A 6 -1.97 6.28 13.86
N ASN A 7 -1.13 5.35 14.33
CA ASN A 7 -0.17 4.65 13.47
C ASN A 7 -0.83 3.75 12.41
N GLN A 8 -2.08 3.33 12.65
CA GLN A 8 -2.85 2.51 11.70
C GLN A 8 -3.53 3.34 10.59
N ILE A 9 -3.52 4.68 10.69
CA ILE A 9 -4.20 5.57 9.73
C ILE A 9 -3.16 6.19 8.82
N GLY A 10 -3.19 5.81 7.54
CA GLY A 10 -2.40 6.47 6.51
C GLY A 10 -2.91 7.89 6.21
N ALA A 11 -2.01 8.78 5.78
CA ALA A 11 -2.42 10.09 5.26
C ALA A 11 -3.34 9.92 4.04
N SER A 12 -4.43 10.71 3.98
CA SER A 12 -5.43 10.62 2.91
C SER A 12 -4.81 10.81 1.52
N PRO A 13 -4.90 9.83 0.61
CA PRO A 13 -4.36 9.96 -0.75
C PRO A 13 -4.92 11.15 -1.53
N THR A 14 -6.20 11.50 -1.29
CA THR A 14 -6.84 12.68 -1.90
C THR A 14 -6.16 13.98 -1.47
N LEU A 15 -5.73 14.07 -0.21
CA LEU A 15 -5.01 15.26 0.29
C LEU A 15 -3.63 15.39 -0.34
N LYS A 16 -2.93 14.26 -0.59
CA LYS A 16 -1.60 14.28 -1.22
C LYS A 16 -1.61 14.82 -2.64
N ILE A 17 -2.57 14.38 -3.46
CA ILE A 17 -2.70 14.87 -4.84
C ILE A 17 -3.12 16.33 -4.86
N SER A 18 -4.06 16.72 -3.99
CA SER A 18 -4.50 18.11 -3.86
C SER A 18 -3.35 19.02 -3.42
N ALA A 19 -2.51 18.59 -2.47
CA ALA A 19 -1.33 19.33 -2.04
C ALA A 19 -0.32 19.51 -3.18
N LYS A 20 -0.02 18.45 -3.94
CA LYS A 20 0.89 18.53 -5.09
C LYS A 20 0.33 19.42 -6.20
N ALA A 21 -0.95 19.31 -6.53
CA ALA A 21 -1.62 20.18 -7.49
C ALA A 21 -1.58 21.66 -7.06
N LYS A 22 -1.77 21.93 -5.76
CA LYS A 22 -1.67 23.28 -5.18
C LYS A 22 -0.24 23.84 -5.26
N ALA A 23 0.77 23.02 -4.96
CA ALA A 23 2.18 23.41 -5.09
C ALA A 23 2.53 23.76 -6.55
N MET A 24 2.16 22.91 -7.50
CA MET A 24 2.36 23.17 -8.94
C MET A 24 1.65 24.46 -9.40
N ARG A 25 0.43 24.74 -8.91
CA ARG A 25 -0.25 26.00 -9.19
C ARG A 25 0.49 27.21 -8.62
N ALA A 26 1.07 27.09 -7.42
CA ALA A 26 1.86 28.15 -6.81
C ALA A 26 3.15 28.45 -7.61
N GLU A 27 3.68 27.45 -8.32
CA GLU A 27 4.77 27.59 -9.29
C GLU A 27 4.33 28.19 -10.64
N GLY A 28 3.06 28.60 -10.79
CA GLY A 28 2.50 29.16 -12.02
C GLY A 28 2.10 28.10 -13.06
N ILE A 29 2.09 26.81 -12.71
CA ILE A 29 1.66 25.75 -13.61
C ILE A 29 0.12 25.70 -13.66
N ASP A 30 -0.42 25.78 -14.86
CA ASP A 30 -1.85 25.68 -15.13
C ASP A 30 -2.36 24.23 -14.95
N ILE A 31 -2.84 23.92 -13.75
CA ILE A 31 -3.41 22.62 -13.36
C ILE A 31 -4.94 22.65 -13.40
N VAL A 32 -5.54 21.70 -14.14
CA VAL A 32 -6.98 21.38 -14.03
C VAL A 32 -7.17 20.40 -12.88
N ASP A 33 -7.99 20.75 -11.90
CA ASP A 33 -8.24 19.91 -10.73
C ASP A 33 -9.63 19.27 -10.79
N LEU A 34 -9.64 17.96 -11.04
CA LEU A 34 -10.83 17.11 -11.06
C LEU A 34 -10.87 16.18 -9.83
N SER A 35 -10.07 16.48 -8.79
CA SER A 35 -9.97 15.66 -7.58
C SER A 35 -10.94 16.11 -6.48
N VAL A 36 -11.34 17.39 -6.46
CA VAL A 36 -12.09 18.01 -5.36
C VAL A 36 -13.57 17.66 -5.40
N GLY A 37 -14.11 17.25 -4.24
CA GLY A 37 -15.50 16.83 -4.09
C GLY A 37 -16.43 17.92 -3.56
N GLU A 38 -16.38 19.13 -4.10
CA GLU A 38 -17.16 20.30 -3.67
C GLU A 38 -17.92 20.92 -4.85
N PRO A 39 -19.22 21.23 -4.72
CA PRO A 39 -19.94 22.01 -5.72
C PRO A 39 -19.29 23.37 -5.95
N ASP A 40 -19.14 23.77 -7.21
CA ASP A 40 -18.60 25.08 -7.64
C ASP A 40 -19.63 26.22 -7.60
N PHE A 41 -20.86 25.92 -7.19
CA PHE A 41 -21.93 26.90 -7.03
C PHE A 41 -21.73 27.72 -5.75
N PRO A 42 -22.11 29.00 -5.70
CA PRO A 42 -22.15 29.72 -4.45
C PRO A 42 -23.21 29.13 -3.51
N THR A 43 -23.04 29.30 -2.20
CA THR A 43 -24.11 29.07 -1.22
C THR A 43 -25.37 29.88 -1.61
N PRO A 44 -26.60 29.33 -1.48
CA PRO A 44 -27.84 30.05 -1.75
C PRO A 44 -27.92 31.38 -1.00
N GLU A 45 -28.45 32.40 -1.67
CA GLU A 45 -28.41 33.78 -1.17
C GLU A 45 -29.24 33.95 0.12
N ASN A 46 -30.38 33.26 0.21
CA ASN A 46 -31.19 33.25 1.43
C ASN A 46 -30.41 32.66 2.63
N ALA A 47 -29.68 31.57 2.42
CA ALA A 47 -28.83 30.96 3.46
C ALA A 47 -27.67 31.87 3.88
N LYS A 48 -27.01 32.55 2.93
CA LYS A 48 -26.00 33.58 3.26
C LYS A 48 -26.60 34.70 4.10
N ALA A 49 -27.73 35.24 3.68
CA ALA A 49 -28.42 36.32 4.38
C ALA A 49 -28.83 35.88 5.79
N ALA A 50 -29.27 34.64 5.99
CA ALA A 50 -29.56 34.09 7.31
C ALA A 50 -28.32 33.98 8.20
N GLY A 51 -27.17 33.54 7.65
CA GLY A 51 -25.89 33.55 8.37
C GLY A 51 -25.47 34.97 8.79
N ILE A 52 -25.58 35.95 7.88
CA ILE A 52 -25.29 37.36 8.17
C ILE A 52 -26.22 37.91 9.26
N ARG A 53 -27.53 37.66 9.16
CA ARG A 53 -28.49 38.06 10.18
C ARG A 53 -28.15 37.44 11.53
N ALA A 54 -27.74 36.18 11.57
CA ALA A 54 -27.36 35.52 12.81
C ALA A 54 -26.16 36.18 13.49
N ILE A 55 -25.18 36.65 12.70
CA ILE A 55 -24.06 37.46 13.20
C ILE A 55 -24.57 38.79 13.76
N GLN A 56 -25.38 39.52 12.99
CA GLN A 56 -25.93 40.83 13.39
C GLN A 56 -26.79 40.77 14.65
N GLN A 57 -27.52 39.67 14.84
CA GLN A 57 -28.39 39.42 16.00
C GLN A 57 -27.64 38.81 17.19
N ASN A 58 -26.32 38.69 17.14
CA ASN A 58 -25.48 38.14 18.21
C ASN A 58 -25.81 36.69 18.60
N PHE A 59 -26.22 35.84 17.65
CA PHE A 59 -26.30 34.40 17.85
C PHE A 59 -24.90 33.76 17.85
N THR A 60 -24.05 34.19 18.78
CA THR A 60 -22.62 33.86 18.89
C THR A 60 -22.28 33.06 20.15
N LYS A 61 -23.29 32.67 20.93
CA LYS A 61 -23.14 31.89 22.16
C LYS A 61 -23.28 30.40 21.89
N TYR A 62 -22.97 29.58 22.90
CA TYR A 62 -23.27 28.15 22.87
C TYR A 62 -24.75 27.92 22.58
N THR A 63 -25.02 26.86 21.82
CA THR A 63 -26.36 26.34 21.55
C THR A 63 -26.48 24.96 22.17
N GLU A 64 -27.66 24.36 22.08
CA GLU A 64 -27.85 22.97 22.51
C GLU A 64 -26.85 22.06 21.79
N ASN A 65 -26.25 21.12 22.54
CA ASN A 65 -25.22 20.22 22.03
C ASN A 65 -25.67 19.49 20.75
N GLU A 66 -26.94 19.09 20.69
CA GLU A 66 -27.52 18.39 19.54
C GLU A 66 -28.01 19.30 18.40
N GLY A 67 -27.84 20.62 18.55
CA GLY A 67 -28.31 21.65 17.64
C GLY A 67 -29.60 22.33 18.07
N ILE A 68 -29.81 23.54 17.56
CA ILE A 68 -30.94 24.39 17.94
C ILE A 68 -32.28 23.71 17.60
N PRO A 69 -33.31 23.80 18.47
CA PRO A 69 -34.60 23.14 18.26
C PRO A 69 -35.25 23.47 16.91
N ALA A 70 -35.12 24.72 16.45
CA ALA A 70 -35.66 25.16 15.16
C ALA A 70 -35.02 24.40 13.98
N LEU A 71 -33.71 24.19 14.01
CA LEU A 71 -32.99 23.45 12.98
C LEU A 71 -33.35 21.96 13.02
N LYS A 72 -33.43 21.37 14.22
CA LYS A 72 -33.89 19.98 14.39
C LYS A 72 -35.28 19.80 13.77
N LYS A 73 -36.22 20.71 14.04
CA LYS A 73 -37.56 20.69 13.41
C LYS A 73 -37.51 20.83 11.89
N ALA A 74 -36.66 21.70 11.36
CA ALA A 74 -36.52 21.86 9.90
C ALA A 74 -35.93 20.61 9.23
N VAL A 75 -34.98 19.94 9.87
CA VAL A 75 -34.46 18.64 9.41
C VAL A 75 -35.58 17.61 9.37
N LEU A 76 -36.37 17.47 10.44
CA LEU A 76 -37.48 16.52 10.49
C LEU A 76 -38.53 16.80 9.41
N ALA A 77 -38.92 18.07 9.24
CA ALA A 77 -39.86 18.48 8.20
C ALA A 77 -39.34 18.14 6.80
N ARG A 78 -38.06 18.42 6.53
CA ARG A 78 -37.40 18.12 5.25
C ARG A 78 -37.35 16.61 4.99
N MET A 79 -36.98 15.80 5.97
CA MET A 79 -36.95 14.33 5.83
C MET A 79 -38.35 13.73 5.62
N LYS A 80 -39.38 14.32 6.22
CA LYS A 80 -40.78 13.92 6.01
C LYS A 80 -41.26 14.25 4.60
N GLU A 81 -40.97 15.46 4.12
CA GLU A 81 -41.34 15.91 2.77
C GLU A 81 -40.59 15.13 1.69
N ASP A 82 -39.29 14.90 1.88
CA ASP A 82 -38.41 14.32 0.86
C ASP A 82 -38.47 12.79 0.81
N CYS A 83 -38.61 12.14 1.98
CA CYS A 83 -38.45 10.70 2.12
C CYS A 83 -39.64 10.02 2.82
N GLY A 84 -40.66 10.76 3.26
CA GLY A 84 -41.78 10.21 4.04
C GLY A 84 -41.39 9.74 5.45
N LEU A 85 -40.26 10.21 5.98
CA LEU A 85 -39.73 9.76 7.27
C LEU A 85 -40.19 10.65 8.43
N ASP A 86 -40.82 10.06 9.44
CA ASP A 86 -41.24 10.74 10.66
C ASP A 86 -40.36 10.34 11.84
N TYR A 87 -39.82 11.30 12.58
CA TYR A 87 -38.93 11.08 13.72
C TYR A 87 -39.18 12.14 14.79
N ASP A 88 -38.95 11.78 16.05
CA ASP A 88 -39.05 12.72 17.17
C ASP A 88 -37.79 13.59 17.33
N LEU A 89 -37.90 14.67 18.10
CA LEU A 89 -36.77 15.58 18.36
C LEU A 89 -35.57 14.90 19.04
N ASN A 90 -35.79 13.85 19.83
CA ASN A 90 -34.70 13.08 20.46
C ASN A 90 -34.09 12.02 19.52
N GLN A 91 -34.57 11.93 18.27
CA GLN A 91 -34.08 11.01 17.24
C GLN A 91 -33.26 11.73 16.17
N VAL A 92 -32.87 12.99 16.39
CA VAL A 92 -32.06 13.78 15.46
C VAL A 92 -30.96 14.54 16.19
N ILE A 93 -29.76 14.54 15.62
CA ILE A 93 -28.60 15.31 16.10
C ILE A 93 -27.97 16.08 14.94
N VAL A 94 -27.61 17.34 15.19
CA VAL A 94 -26.82 18.19 14.28
C VAL A 94 -25.36 18.19 14.72
N SER A 95 -24.45 18.03 13.77
CA SER A 95 -23.00 17.93 13.99
C SER A 95 -22.20 18.86 13.08
N PRO A 96 -20.89 19.07 13.34
CA PRO A 96 -19.94 19.81 12.50
C PRO A 96 -19.65 19.18 11.11
N GLY A 97 -20.71 18.89 10.35
CA GLY A 97 -20.69 18.22 9.05
C GLY A 97 -20.96 16.71 9.16
N ALA A 98 -21.41 16.12 8.05
CA ALA A 98 -21.76 14.69 7.98
C ALA A 98 -20.59 13.75 8.33
N LYS A 99 -19.34 14.16 8.07
CA LYS A 99 -18.14 13.43 8.52
C LYS A 99 -18.07 13.29 10.04
N ALA A 100 -18.45 14.34 10.78
CA ALA A 100 -18.53 14.28 12.23
C ALA A 100 -19.69 13.38 12.67
N SER A 101 -20.86 13.47 12.02
CA SER A 101 -21.98 12.55 12.28
C SER A 101 -21.58 11.08 12.11
N LEU A 102 -20.90 10.73 11.01
CA LEU A 102 -20.37 9.38 10.80
C LEU A 102 -19.40 8.96 11.89
N PHE A 103 -18.43 9.82 12.23
CA PHE A 103 -17.49 9.54 13.31
C PHE A 103 -18.21 9.25 14.63
N LEU A 104 -19.20 10.07 14.99
CA LEU A 104 -19.99 9.90 16.21
C LEU A 104 -20.80 8.60 16.19
N ILE A 105 -21.36 8.21 15.04
CA ILE A 105 -22.04 6.91 14.89
C ILE A 105 -21.07 5.78 15.23
N PHE A 106 -19.87 5.77 14.64
CA PHE A 106 -18.90 4.70 14.90
C PHE A 106 -18.48 4.66 16.37
N GLN A 107 -18.24 5.80 17.01
CA GLN A 107 -17.88 5.86 18.44
C GLN A 107 -19.03 5.46 19.37
N ALA A 108 -20.29 5.65 18.95
CA ALA A 108 -21.46 5.33 19.76
C ALA A 108 -21.95 3.89 19.55
N LEU A 109 -21.67 3.30 18.39
CA LEU A 109 -22.27 2.03 17.95
C LEU A 109 -21.31 0.85 17.98
N ILE A 110 -20.00 1.06 17.81
CA ILE A 110 -19.03 -0.02 17.55
C ILE A 110 -18.17 -0.28 18.79
N ASP A 111 -18.16 -1.53 19.24
CA ASP A 111 -17.24 -2.04 20.23
C ASP A 111 -15.96 -2.62 19.59
N GLU A 112 -14.93 -2.83 20.42
CA GLU A 112 -13.64 -3.35 19.97
C GLU A 112 -13.76 -4.73 19.31
N GLY A 113 -13.26 -4.86 18.09
CA GLY A 113 -13.30 -6.10 17.30
C GLY A 113 -14.59 -6.34 16.52
N GLU A 114 -15.65 -5.56 16.75
CA GLU A 114 -16.90 -5.67 15.97
C GLU A 114 -16.67 -5.28 14.50
N GLU A 115 -17.38 -5.95 13.60
CA GLU A 115 -17.21 -5.83 12.16
C GLU A 115 -18.22 -4.85 11.56
N VAL A 116 -17.75 -4.01 10.63
CA VAL A 116 -18.59 -3.11 9.83
C VAL A 116 -18.41 -3.43 8.36
N ILE A 117 -19.49 -3.81 7.69
CA ILE A 117 -19.50 -4.15 6.26
C ILE A 117 -19.49 -2.86 5.43
N ILE A 118 -18.57 -2.80 4.46
CA ILE A 118 -18.36 -1.64 3.60
C ILE A 118 -18.28 -2.10 2.13
N PRO A 119 -19.27 -1.77 1.28
CA PRO A 119 -19.19 -2.02 -0.15
C PRO A 119 -18.08 -1.19 -0.81
N ALA A 120 -17.16 -1.83 -1.52
CA ALA A 120 -16.20 -1.17 -2.41
C ALA A 120 -16.76 -1.10 -3.84
N PRO A 121 -16.57 0.02 -4.57
CA PRO A 121 -15.76 1.18 -4.20
C PRO A 121 -16.41 2.06 -3.11
N TYR A 122 -15.64 2.45 -2.10
CA TYR A 122 -16.13 3.18 -0.91
C TYR A 122 -15.54 4.58 -0.77
N TRP A 123 -16.17 5.46 0.00
CA TRP A 123 -15.53 6.71 0.39
C TRP A 123 -14.37 6.45 1.38
N VAL A 124 -13.21 7.04 1.08
CA VAL A 124 -11.91 6.78 1.73
C VAL A 124 -11.92 6.82 3.27
N THR A 125 -12.88 7.54 3.87
CA THR A 125 -12.95 7.71 5.32
C THR A 125 -13.62 6.52 6.02
N TYR A 126 -14.53 5.77 5.38
CA TYR A 126 -15.31 4.75 6.09
C TYR A 126 -14.43 3.70 6.78
N PRO A 127 -13.47 3.04 6.10
CA PRO A 127 -12.65 2.03 6.77
C PRO A 127 -11.80 2.61 7.90
N MET A 128 -11.29 3.83 7.70
CA MET A 128 -10.46 4.52 8.71
C MET A 128 -11.28 4.92 9.94
N ALA A 129 -12.53 5.33 9.76
CA ALA A 129 -13.40 5.72 10.87
C ALA A 129 -13.81 4.51 11.72
N VAL A 130 -14.01 3.34 11.09
CA VAL A 130 -14.22 2.06 11.78
C VAL A 130 -12.99 1.66 12.59
N ILE A 131 -11.79 1.72 12.00
CA ILE A 131 -10.53 1.44 12.71
C ILE A 131 -10.31 2.39 13.90
N LEU A 132 -10.67 3.68 13.75
CA LEU A 132 -10.60 4.65 14.83
C LEU A 132 -11.51 4.31 16.03
N ALA A 133 -12.61 3.61 15.79
CA ALA A 133 -13.49 3.06 16.81
C ALA A 133 -13.05 1.67 17.30
N LYS A 134 -11.88 1.19 16.88
CA LYS A 134 -11.36 -0.17 17.11
C LYS A 134 -12.22 -1.30 16.52
N GLY A 135 -13.12 -0.97 15.59
CA GLY A 135 -13.84 -1.95 14.79
C GLY A 135 -12.98 -2.48 13.65
N LYS A 136 -13.49 -3.51 12.98
CA LYS A 136 -12.85 -4.15 11.82
C LYS A 136 -13.68 -3.90 10.54
N PRO A 137 -13.15 -3.18 9.55
CA PRO A 137 -13.84 -3.00 8.28
C PRO A 137 -13.82 -4.30 7.44
N VAL A 138 -14.99 -4.76 7.01
CA VAL A 138 -15.18 -5.91 6.11
C VAL A 138 -15.55 -5.41 4.73
N ILE A 139 -14.61 -5.48 3.79
CA ILE A 139 -14.77 -4.92 2.45
C ILE A 139 -15.47 -5.93 1.52
N VAL A 140 -16.64 -5.55 0.99
CA VAL A 140 -17.39 -6.32 -0.02
C VAL A 140 -17.16 -5.68 -1.39
N ARG A 141 -16.44 -6.37 -2.29
CA ARG A 141 -16.11 -5.81 -3.61
C ARG A 141 -17.28 -5.97 -4.58
N THR A 142 -17.90 -4.86 -4.95
CA THR A 142 -18.92 -4.79 -6.01
C THR A 142 -18.29 -4.73 -7.39
N LYS A 143 -19.12 -4.77 -8.44
CA LYS A 143 -18.70 -4.96 -9.83
C LYS A 143 -19.18 -3.80 -10.69
N GLU A 144 -18.43 -3.41 -11.72
CA GLU A 144 -18.91 -2.36 -12.64
C GLU A 144 -20.11 -2.85 -13.45
N GLU A 145 -20.13 -4.15 -13.78
CA GLU A 145 -21.15 -4.81 -14.57
C GLU A 145 -22.53 -4.80 -13.89
N ASN A 146 -22.56 -4.76 -12.56
CA ASN A 146 -23.81 -4.63 -11.80
C ASN A 146 -24.09 -3.19 -11.35
N GLY A 147 -23.29 -2.22 -11.80
CA GLY A 147 -23.45 -0.81 -11.44
C GLY A 147 -22.90 -0.42 -10.07
N PHE A 148 -21.94 -1.19 -9.54
CA PHE A 148 -21.29 -0.98 -8.25
C PHE A 148 -22.25 -1.01 -7.05
N VAL A 149 -23.34 -1.77 -7.15
CA VAL A 149 -24.25 -2.02 -6.04
C VAL A 149 -24.00 -3.41 -5.45
N MET A 150 -24.08 -3.52 -4.13
CA MET A 150 -23.97 -4.78 -3.42
C MET A 150 -25.26 -5.58 -3.57
N THR A 151 -25.12 -6.88 -3.81
CA THR A 151 -26.25 -7.81 -3.90
C THR A 151 -26.65 -8.35 -2.52
N PRO A 152 -27.89 -8.84 -2.35
CA PRO A 152 -28.32 -9.53 -1.13
C PRO A 152 -27.45 -10.74 -0.78
N GLU A 153 -26.98 -11.48 -1.77
CA GLU A 153 -26.12 -12.65 -1.59
C GLU A 153 -24.75 -12.26 -1.07
N GLU A 154 -24.15 -11.20 -1.62
CA GLU A 154 -22.88 -10.66 -1.14
C GLU A 154 -23.00 -10.11 0.28
N LEU A 155 -24.10 -9.42 0.60
CA LEU A 155 -24.37 -8.95 1.96
C LEU A 155 -24.49 -10.14 2.92
N LYS A 156 -25.33 -11.13 2.61
CA LYS A 156 -25.55 -12.30 3.46
C LYS A 156 -24.25 -13.09 3.69
N ALA A 157 -23.40 -13.21 2.68
CA ALA A 157 -22.11 -13.89 2.79
C ALA A 157 -21.09 -13.15 3.67
N ALA A 158 -21.24 -11.84 3.83
CA ALA A 158 -20.36 -11.01 4.65
C ALA A 158 -20.80 -10.93 6.13
N ILE A 159 -22.07 -11.21 6.41
CA ILE A 159 -22.62 -11.19 7.78
C ILE A 159 -22.14 -12.41 8.58
N ASN A 160 -21.71 -12.15 9.80
CA ASN A 160 -21.38 -13.15 10.82
C ASN A 160 -21.72 -12.61 12.22
N PRO A 161 -21.58 -13.41 13.30
CA PRO A 161 -21.96 -12.98 14.66
C PRO A 161 -21.22 -11.73 15.20
N SER A 162 -20.08 -11.35 14.61
CA SER A 162 -19.35 -10.13 14.98
C SER A 162 -19.78 -8.91 14.14
N THR A 163 -20.65 -9.08 13.15
CA THR A 163 -21.13 -7.98 12.31
C THR A 163 -22.07 -7.09 13.11
N LYS A 164 -21.69 -5.82 13.28
CA LYS A 164 -22.50 -4.83 14.00
C LYS A 164 -23.31 -3.94 13.07
N ALA A 165 -22.70 -3.52 11.97
CA ALA A 165 -23.32 -2.56 11.07
C ALA A 165 -22.89 -2.76 9.61
N ILE A 166 -23.70 -2.23 8.70
CA ILE A 166 -23.37 -2.08 7.28
C ILE A 166 -23.44 -0.60 6.90
N ILE A 167 -22.57 -0.17 6.00
CA ILE A 167 -22.61 1.19 5.45
C ILE A 167 -23.22 1.13 4.04
N LEU A 168 -24.29 1.88 3.82
CA LEU A 168 -24.86 2.10 2.50
C LEU A 168 -24.74 3.58 2.15
N ASN A 169 -23.84 3.90 1.21
CA ASN A 169 -23.73 5.26 0.67
C ASN A 169 -24.51 5.35 -0.65
N ASN A 170 -25.62 6.10 -0.63
CA ASN A 170 -26.59 6.12 -1.71
C ASN A 170 -27.12 7.55 -1.93
N PRO A 171 -26.84 8.20 -3.07
CA PRO A 171 -25.85 7.85 -4.09
C PRO A 171 -24.41 7.80 -3.59
N SER A 172 -23.58 6.98 -4.23
CA SER A 172 -22.22 6.67 -3.77
C SER A 172 -21.15 7.70 -4.19
N ASN A 173 -20.23 8.00 -3.29
CA ASN A 173 -18.87 8.44 -3.60
C ASN A 173 -17.93 7.23 -3.42
N PRO A 174 -17.25 6.76 -4.49
CA PRO A 174 -16.88 7.50 -5.68
C PRO A 174 -17.65 7.19 -6.98
N THR A 175 -18.60 6.26 -6.97
CA THR A 175 -19.16 5.69 -8.21
C THR A 175 -20.29 6.51 -8.81
N GLY A 176 -20.98 7.30 -7.98
CA GLY A 176 -22.26 7.94 -8.26
C GLY A 176 -23.40 6.95 -8.55
N ALA A 177 -23.20 5.68 -8.21
CA ALA A 177 -24.25 4.66 -8.26
C ALA A 177 -25.33 4.96 -7.23
N ALA A 178 -26.58 4.68 -7.60
CA ALA A 178 -27.70 4.71 -6.68
C ALA A 178 -28.51 3.41 -6.76
N TYR A 179 -28.97 2.91 -5.62
CA TYR A 179 -29.75 1.69 -5.53
C TYR A 179 -31.21 1.98 -5.88
N SER A 180 -31.77 1.21 -6.81
CA SER A 180 -33.20 1.22 -7.09
C SER A 180 -34.01 0.74 -5.88
N LYS A 181 -35.30 1.08 -5.85
CA LYS A 181 -36.24 0.61 -4.82
C LYS A 181 -36.18 -0.92 -4.63
N ALA A 182 -36.26 -1.68 -5.72
CA ALA A 182 -36.23 -3.15 -5.65
C ALA A 182 -34.92 -3.70 -5.08
N GLN A 183 -33.78 -3.07 -5.39
CA GLN A 183 -32.49 -3.47 -4.83
C GLN A 183 -32.40 -3.16 -3.33
N LEU A 184 -32.90 -1.99 -2.91
CA LEU A 184 -32.96 -1.63 -1.49
C LEU A 184 -33.89 -2.56 -0.71
N GLU A 185 -35.07 -2.90 -1.26
CA GLU A 185 -36.00 -3.87 -0.67
C GLU A 185 -35.36 -5.25 -0.51
N ALA A 186 -34.61 -5.72 -1.51
CA ALA A 186 -33.93 -7.00 -1.42
C ALA A 186 -32.82 -7.03 -0.35
N LEU A 187 -32.09 -5.93 -0.16
CA LEU A 187 -31.14 -5.80 0.95
C LEU A 187 -31.86 -5.72 2.32
N ALA A 188 -33.00 -5.01 2.37
CA ALA A 188 -33.82 -4.94 3.57
C ALA A 188 -34.32 -6.31 4.02
N GLU A 189 -34.69 -7.21 3.10
CA GLU A 189 -35.05 -8.60 3.44
C GLU A 189 -33.94 -9.38 4.15
N VAL A 190 -32.67 -9.08 3.86
CA VAL A 190 -31.53 -9.66 4.58
C VAL A 190 -31.44 -9.03 5.96
N VAL A 191 -31.45 -7.69 6.05
CA VAL A 191 -31.35 -6.94 7.32
C VAL A 191 -32.48 -7.28 8.30
N ARG A 192 -33.69 -7.62 7.82
CA ARG A 192 -34.79 -8.06 8.70
C ARG A 192 -34.46 -9.30 9.50
N LYS A 193 -33.68 -10.21 8.93
CA LYS A 193 -33.37 -11.53 9.50
C LYS A 193 -32.13 -11.53 10.39
N GLU A 194 -31.41 -10.41 10.44
CA GLU A 194 -30.10 -10.29 11.09
C GLU A 194 -30.11 -9.16 12.13
N ASP A 195 -29.34 -9.28 13.21
CA ASP A 195 -29.22 -8.23 14.22
C ASP A 195 -28.11 -7.23 13.89
N VAL A 196 -28.29 -6.53 12.75
CA VAL A 196 -27.31 -5.58 12.21
C VAL A 196 -27.95 -4.21 11.98
N PHE A 197 -27.19 -3.15 12.25
CA PHE A 197 -27.59 -1.78 11.94
C PHE A 197 -27.20 -1.37 10.52
N VAL A 198 -27.91 -0.40 9.96
CA VAL A 198 -27.60 0.22 8.66
C VAL A 198 -27.23 1.68 8.89
N ILE A 199 -26.02 2.05 8.48
CA ILE A 199 -25.57 3.44 8.40
C ILE A 199 -25.83 3.90 6.97
N ALA A 200 -26.92 4.62 6.76
CA ALA A 200 -27.34 5.11 5.46
C ALA A 200 -26.79 6.52 5.22
N ASP A 201 -25.65 6.64 4.52
CA ASP A 201 -25.09 7.92 4.12
C ASP A 201 -25.77 8.41 2.83
N GLU A 202 -26.73 9.30 3.01
CA GLU A 202 -27.65 9.80 1.99
C GLU A 202 -27.36 11.27 1.63
N ILE A 203 -26.14 11.75 1.89
CA ILE A 203 -25.70 13.13 1.67
C ILE A 203 -25.86 13.63 0.21
N TYR A 204 -25.95 12.70 -0.75
CA TYR A 204 -26.14 13.00 -2.17
C TYR A 204 -27.59 12.76 -2.64
N GLY A 205 -28.54 12.44 -1.75
CA GLY A 205 -29.91 12.00 -2.11
C GLY A 205 -30.73 13.01 -2.92
N LYS A 206 -30.35 14.29 -2.90
CA LYS A 206 -30.95 15.35 -3.73
C LYS A 206 -30.24 15.58 -5.07
N LEU A 207 -29.06 15.02 -5.26
CA LEU A 207 -28.25 15.15 -6.47
C LEU A 207 -28.42 13.90 -7.32
N ILE A 208 -29.62 13.77 -7.90
CA ILE A 208 -30.08 12.62 -8.68
C ILE A 208 -30.38 13.09 -10.10
N PHE A 209 -30.12 12.24 -11.07
CA PHE A 209 -30.19 12.58 -12.49
C PHE A 209 -31.16 11.71 -13.26
N ASP A 210 -31.49 12.19 -14.46
CA ASP A 210 -32.46 11.58 -15.35
C ASP A 210 -33.80 11.42 -14.60
N ASP A 211 -34.52 10.32 -14.80
CA ASP A 211 -35.78 10.03 -14.11
C ASP A 211 -35.59 9.07 -12.92
N PHE A 212 -34.37 8.99 -12.35
CA PHE A 212 -34.11 8.11 -11.22
C PHE A 212 -34.81 8.64 -9.96
N GLU A 213 -35.53 7.76 -9.26
CA GLU A 213 -36.20 8.10 -8.01
C GLU A 213 -35.36 7.65 -6.81
N PHE A 214 -34.89 8.60 -6.00
CA PHE A 214 -34.19 8.30 -4.77
C PHE A 214 -35.13 7.73 -3.71
N ARG A 215 -34.66 6.72 -2.98
CA ARG A 215 -35.34 6.14 -1.82
C ARG A 215 -34.35 6.04 -0.67
N SER A 216 -34.75 6.58 0.48
CA SER A 216 -34.02 6.39 1.73
C SER A 216 -34.18 4.95 2.21
N PHE A 217 -33.11 4.34 2.73
CA PHE A 217 -33.20 2.95 3.22
C PHE A 217 -34.15 2.84 4.41
N ALA A 218 -34.20 3.86 5.27
CA ALA A 218 -35.11 3.90 6.42
C ALA A 218 -36.60 3.97 6.01
N SER A 219 -36.91 4.35 4.75
CA SER A 219 -38.30 4.50 4.28
C SER A 219 -38.96 3.17 3.89
N LEU A 220 -38.23 2.05 3.94
CA LEU A 220 -38.69 0.74 3.49
C LEU A 220 -39.58 0.00 4.50
N GLY A 221 -39.76 0.56 5.70
CA GLY A 221 -40.60 -0.01 6.76
C GLY A 221 -40.18 0.46 8.14
N GLU A 222 -41.11 0.47 9.11
CA GLU A 222 -40.82 0.88 10.49
C GLU A 222 -39.82 -0.05 11.20
N ASP A 223 -39.79 -1.33 10.83
CA ASP A 223 -38.80 -2.31 11.30
C ASP A 223 -37.38 -1.97 10.80
N ILE A 224 -37.25 -1.57 9.54
CA ILE A 224 -35.98 -1.14 8.93
C ILE A 224 -35.53 0.21 9.50
N LYS A 225 -36.45 1.16 9.63
CA LYS A 225 -36.21 2.48 10.22
C LYS A 225 -35.61 2.38 11.62
N LYS A 226 -36.08 1.43 12.45
CA LYS A 226 -35.54 1.14 13.79
C LYS A 226 -34.12 0.58 13.78
N LYS A 227 -33.65 0.02 12.66
CA LYS A 227 -32.28 -0.47 12.48
C LYS A 227 -31.38 0.49 11.68
N THR A 228 -31.89 1.65 11.28
CA THR A 228 -31.18 2.55 10.37
C THR A 228 -30.82 3.87 11.03
N VAL A 229 -29.55 4.28 10.91
CA VAL A 229 -29.10 5.64 11.18
C VAL A 229 -28.83 6.33 9.85
N VAL A 230 -29.71 7.28 9.49
CA VAL A 230 -29.59 8.10 8.28
C VAL A 230 -28.63 9.25 8.55
N VAL A 231 -27.65 9.45 7.66
CA VAL A 231 -26.72 10.59 7.69
C VAL A 231 -26.97 11.47 6.47
N ASN A 232 -27.14 12.76 6.70
CA ASN A 232 -27.31 13.74 5.64
C ASN A 232 -26.76 15.13 6.08
N GLY A 233 -26.99 16.18 5.30
CA GLY A 233 -26.45 17.50 5.58
C GLY A 233 -26.61 18.49 4.46
N VAL A 234 -26.14 19.72 4.69
CA VAL A 234 -26.31 20.82 3.73
C VAL A 234 -25.12 20.98 2.77
N SER A 235 -24.03 20.24 3.00
CA SER A 235 -22.78 20.45 2.28
C SER A 235 -22.87 20.27 0.77
N LYS A 236 -23.70 19.34 0.27
CA LYS A 236 -23.73 18.96 -1.14
C LYS A 236 -24.92 19.57 -1.86
N SER A 237 -26.12 19.34 -1.34
CA SER A 237 -27.37 19.83 -1.95
C SER A 237 -27.48 21.36 -1.97
N TYR A 238 -26.83 22.06 -1.04
CA TYR A 238 -26.91 23.52 -0.92
C TYR A 238 -25.58 24.23 -1.13
N SER A 239 -24.54 23.54 -1.64
CA SER A 239 -23.19 24.12 -1.77
C SER A 239 -22.69 24.83 -0.50
N MET A 240 -22.80 24.13 0.64
CA MET A 240 -22.44 24.64 1.97
C MET A 240 -21.31 23.82 2.61
N THR A 241 -20.33 23.37 1.82
CA THR A 241 -19.22 22.54 2.30
C THR A 241 -18.44 23.20 3.43
N GLY A 242 -18.12 24.50 3.31
CA GLY A 242 -17.37 25.29 4.30
C GLY A 242 -18.13 25.64 5.58
N TRP A 243 -19.46 25.55 5.59
CA TRP A 243 -20.30 25.85 6.75
C TRP A 243 -20.33 24.72 7.79
N ARG A 244 -19.88 23.52 7.40
CA ARG A 244 -19.71 22.37 8.30
C ARG A 244 -20.98 22.01 9.08
N ILE A 245 -22.13 21.85 8.41
CA ILE A 245 -23.35 21.31 9.04
C ILE A 245 -23.76 19.99 8.38
N GLY A 246 -23.95 18.98 9.23
CA GLY A 246 -24.54 17.69 8.90
C GLY A 246 -25.43 17.23 10.05
N TYR A 247 -26.22 16.20 9.81
CA TYR A 247 -27.14 15.68 10.81
C TYR A 247 -27.34 14.17 10.63
N ALA A 248 -27.70 13.51 11.72
CA ALA A 248 -28.09 12.10 11.71
C ALA A 248 -29.48 11.93 12.33
N LEU A 249 -30.25 10.97 11.80
CA LEU A 249 -31.55 10.54 12.31
C LEU A 249 -31.54 9.04 12.58
N GLY A 250 -32.13 8.57 13.66
CA GLY A 250 -32.13 7.14 13.97
C GLY A 250 -32.74 6.78 15.32
N PRO A 251 -32.46 5.58 15.85
CA PRO A 251 -32.89 5.17 17.18
C PRO A 251 -32.40 6.16 18.25
N ALA A 252 -33.30 6.58 19.14
CA ALA A 252 -33.00 7.58 20.16
C ALA A 252 -31.80 7.18 21.04
N GLU A 253 -31.62 5.88 21.31
CA GLU A 253 -30.48 5.36 22.06
C GLU A 253 -29.14 5.69 21.39
N ILE A 254 -29.03 5.43 20.08
CA ILE A 254 -27.80 5.70 19.31
C ILE A 254 -27.58 7.22 19.23
N ILE A 255 -28.63 8.00 18.94
CA ILE A 255 -28.55 9.46 18.86
C ILE A 255 -28.10 10.06 20.19
N ASN A 256 -28.60 9.56 21.32
CA ASN A 256 -28.15 9.96 22.66
C ASN A 256 -26.68 9.57 22.92
N GLY A 257 -26.26 8.38 22.45
CA GLY A 257 -24.85 7.98 22.48
C GLY A 257 -23.95 8.94 21.70
N MET A 258 -24.36 9.30 20.48
CA MET A 258 -23.67 10.30 19.66
C MET A 258 -23.60 11.66 20.36
N ALA A 259 -24.69 12.10 21.00
CA ALA A 259 -24.74 13.35 21.74
C ALA A 259 -23.72 13.38 22.90
N LYS A 260 -23.58 12.27 23.65
CA LYS A 260 -22.57 12.14 24.73
C LYS A 260 -21.15 12.24 24.21
N VAL A 261 -20.84 11.62 23.05
CA VAL A 261 -19.51 11.77 22.44
C VAL A 261 -19.30 13.20 21.96
N GLN A 262 -20.31 13.80 21.31
CA GLN A 262 -20.23 15.16 20.77
C GLN A 262 -19.98 16.21 21.85
N SER A 263 -20.60 16.07 23.04
CA SER A 263 -20.39 17.01 24.15
C SER A 263 -18.95 17.04 24.66
N HIS A 264 -18.20 15.95 24.48
CA HIS A 264 -16.79 15.85 24.86
C HIS A 264 -15.82 16.07 23.70
N SER A 265 -16.29 16.10 22.45
CA SER A 265 -15.44 16.34 21.28
C SER A 265 -15.48 17.79 20.79
N THR A 266 -16.67 18.35 20.63
CA THR A 266 -16.86 19.65 19.96
C THR A 266 -17.85 20.56 20.67
N SER A 267 -18.67 20.05 21.60
CA SER A 267 -19.91 20.71 22.00
C SER A 267 -20.84 20.91 20.79
N ASN A 268 -21.60 22.00 20.72
CA ASN A 268 -22.50 22.29 19.60
C ASN A 268 -21.77 22.69 18.31
N PRO A 269 -22.36 22.43 17.12
CA PRO A 269 -21.87 22.99 15.87
C PRO A 269 -22.01 24.52 15.83
N CYS A 270 -21.25 25.17 14.93
CA CYS A 270 -21.21 26.64 14.80
C CYS A 270 -22.63 27.24 14.70
N SER A 271 -22.99 28.10 15.66
CA SER A 271 -24.33 28.71 15.77
C SER A 271 -24.74 29.44 14.49
N ILE A 272 -23.85 30.24 13.90
CA ILE A 272 -24.09 30.97 12.65
C ILE A 272 -24.43 29.99 11.51
N SER A 273 -23.72 28.87 11.45
CA SER A 273 -23.93 27.86 10.40
C SER A 273 -25.24 27.11 10.59
N GLN A 274 -25.68 26.93 11.84
CA GLN A 274 -26.99 26.36 12.13
C GLN A 274 -28.14 27.24 11.63
N TYR A 275 -28.07 28.56 11.83
CA TYR A 275 -29.08 29.49 11.30
C TYR A 275 -29.09 29.58 9.77
N ALA A 276 -27.92 29.57 9.13
CA ALA A 276 -27.84 29.49 7.67
C ALA A 276 -28.46 28.17 7.14
N SER A 277 -28.21 27.06 7.84
CA SER A 277 -28.75 25.74 7.46
C SER A 277 -30.25 25.63 7.70
N LEU A 278 -30.77 26.28 8.74
CA LEU A 278 -32.21 26.38 9.00
C LEU A 278 -32.94 27.01 7.81
N GLU A 279 -32.40 28.12 7.31
CA GLU A 279 -32.93 28.80 6.12
C GLU A 279 -32.76 27.95 4.85
N ALA A 280 -31.62 27.27 4.67
CA ALA A 280 -31.41 26.38 3.53
C ALA A 280 -32.46 25.24 3.48
N LEU A 281 -32.77 24.64 4.63
CA LEU A 281 -33.71 23.51 4.73
C LEU A 281 -35.18 23.95 4.69
N SER A 282 -35.51 25.13 5.22
CA SER A 282 -36.90 25.61 5.33
C SER A 282 -37.31 26.52 4.16
N GLY A 283 -36.33 27.14 3.50
CA GLY A 283 -36.54 28.06 2.40
C GLY A 283 -36.84 27.37 1.07
N PRO A 284 -36.85 28.14 -0.03
CA PRO A 284 -37.11 27.60 -1.35
C PRO A 284 -36.05 26.60 -1.82
N GLN A 285 -36.48 25.51 -2.46
CA GLN A 285 -35.59 24.41 -2.88
C GLN A 285 -35.18 24.47 -4.37
N TYR A 286 -35.60 25.49 -5.12
CA TYR A 286 -35.41 25.58 -6.57
C TYR A 286 -33.93 25.71 -7.00
N GLU A 287 -33.04 26.21 -6.13
CA GLU A 287 -31.60 26.27 -6.41
C GLU A 287 -30.97 24.87 -6.56
N ILE A 288 -31.52 23.87 -5.85
CA ILE A 288 -31.09 22.48 -5.99
C ILE A 288 -31.43 21.97 -7.39
N SER A 289 -32.64 22.23 -7.89
CA SER A 289 -33.06 21.80 -9.23
C SER A 289 -32.19 22.38 -10.34
N LYS A 290 -31.79 23.65 -10.23
CA LYS A 290 -30.84 24.28 -11.17
C LYS A 290 -29.47 23.59 -11.12
N MET A 291 -28.97 23.32 -9.92
CA MET A 291 -27.69 22.64 -9.69
C MET A 291 -27.69 21.23 -10.28
N VAL A 292 -28.77 20.48 -10.06
CA VAL A 292 -28.97 19.13 -10.59
C VAL A 292 -28.97 19.12 -12.11
N ALA A 293 -29.71 20.03 -12.75
CA ALA A 293 -29.76 20.12 -14.21
C ALA A 293 -28.37 20.40 -14.82
N GLU A 294 -27.60 21.29 -14.20
CA GLU A 294 -26.25 21.61 -14.64
C GLU A 294 -25.27 20.45 -14.40
N PHE A 295 -25.33 19.78 -13.24
CA PHE A 295 -24.53 18.58 -13.00
C PHE A 295 -24.88 17.43 -13.94
N GLN A 296 -26.15 17.26 -14.32
CA GLN A 296 -26.56 16.27 -15.31
C GLN A 296 -25.94 16.58 -16.68
N ARG A 297 -25.94 17.85 -17.10
CA ARG A 297 -25.28 18.30 -18.33
C ARG A 297 -23.78 17.99 -18.31
N ARG A 298 -23.10 18.33 -17.22
CA ARG A 298 -21.66 18.06 -17.02
C ARG A 298 -21.35 16.57 -17.01
N ARG A 299 -22.12 15.76 -16.28
CA ARG A 299 -22.01 14.30 -16.26
C ARG A 299 -22.10 13.73 -17.67
N ASN A 300 -23.12 14.13 -18.44
CA ASN A 300 -23.35 13.63 -19.80
C ASN A 300 -22.16 13.97 -20.73
N TYR A 301 -21.66 15.21 -20.65
CA TYR A 301 -20.48 15.63 -21.40
C TYR A 301 -19.25 14.80 -21.02
N CYS A 302 -18.92 14.70 -19.73
CA CYS A 302 -17.77 13.94 -19.25
C CYS A 302 -17.85 12.46 -19.62
N LEU A 303 -19.04 11.86 -19.50
CA LEU A 303 -19.26 10.46 -19.86
C LEU A 303 -19.04 10.20 -21.36
N MET A 304 -19.56 11.08 -22.22
CA MET A 304 -19.33 11.03 -23.67
C MET A 304 -17.83 11.09 -23.98
N ARG A 305 -17.12 12.06 -23.38
CA ARG A 305 -15.68 12.25 -23.59
C ARG A 305 -14.86 11.06 -23.10
N LEU A 306 -15.11 10.55 -21.89
CA LEU A 306 -14.37 9.42 -21.33
C LEU A 306 -14.58 8.14 -22.15
N ARG A 307 -15.82 7.86 -22.58
CA ARG A 307 -16.14 6.69 -23.41
C ARG A 307 -15.58 6.77 -24.83
N SER A 308 -15.18 7.96 -25.29
CA SER A 308 -14.50 8.14 -26.58
C SER A 308 -13.01 7.75 -26.52
N ILE A 309 -12.43 7.64 -25.31
CA ILE A 309 -11.05 7.20 -25.14
C ILE A 309 -10.99 5.68 -25.36
N PRO A 310 -10.11 5.17 -26.26
CA PRO A 310 -10.04 3.75 -26.56
C PRO A 310 -9.84 2.88 -25.32
N ASN A 311 -10.61 1.79 -25.20
CA ASN A 311 -10.52 0.83 -24.08
C ASN A 311 -10.82 1.40 -22.69
N VAL A 312 -11.44 2.58 -22.60
CA VAL A 312 -11.96 3.13 -21.34
C VAL A 312 -13.45 2.81 -21.24
N SER A 313 -13.85 2.14 -20.16
CA SER A 313 -15.25 2.01 -19.78
C SER A 313 -15.56 2.95 -18.62
N CYS A 314 -16.82 3.35 -18.52
CA CYS A 314 -17.27 4.17 -17.41
C CYS A 314 -18.77 3.97 -17.23
N PHE A 315 -19.15 3.45 -16.06
CA PHE A 315 -20.52 3.42 -15.58
C PHE A 315 -21.20 4.80 -15.67
N LYS A 316 -22.49 4.83 -16.04
CA LYS A 316 -23.30 6.07 -16.06
C LYS A 316 -23.88 6.29 -14.65
N PRO A 317 -23.42 7.30 -13.88
CA PRO A 317 -23.92 7.55 -12.53
C PRO A 317 -25.36 8.02 -12.50
N GLN A 318 -26.14 7.57 -11.51
CA GLN A 318 -27.51 8.03 -11.25
C GLN A 318 -27.54 9.26 -10.34
N GLY A 319 -26.45 9.55 -9.60
CA GLY A 319 -26.38 10.70 -8.72
C GLY A 319 -24.96 11.11 -8.32
N ALA A 320 -24.88 11.95 -7.28
CA ALA A 320 -23.66 12.61 -6.82
C ALA A 320 -23.01 13.48 -7.92
N PHE A 321 -21.69 13.67 -7.90
CA PHE A 321 -20.99 14.40 -8.96
C PHE A 321 -19.63 13.79 -9.31
N TYR A 322 -19.58 12.45 -9.32
CA TYR A 322 -18.36 11.68 -9.58
C TYR A 322 -18.54 10.72 -10.75
N LEU A 323 -17.47 10.53 -11.51
CA LEU A 323 -17.30 9.45 -12.47
C LEU A 323 -16.15 8.56 -12.00
N LEU A 324 -16.29 7.27 -12.21
CA LEU A 324 -15.28 6.28 -11.88
C LEU A 324 -14.94 5.45 -13.14
N PRO A 325 -14.26 6.03 -14.16
CA PRO A 325 -13.82 5.31 -15.35
C PRO A 325 -12.77 4.25 -15.02
N ASN A 326 -12.84 3.15 -15.76
CA ASN A 326 -11.89 2.05 -15.75
C ASN A 326 -10.79 2.29 -16.78
N PHE A 327 -9.55 2.31 -16.31
CA PHE A 327 -8.35 2.53 -17.13
C PHE A 327 -7.40 1.32 -17.10
N SER A 328 -7.84 0.15 -16.63
CA SER A 328 -6.97 -1.02 -16.46
C SER A 328 -6.29 -1.46 -17.77
N ALA A 329 -6.91 -1.20 -18.91
CA ALA A 329 -6.34 -1.46 -20.24
C ALA A 329 -5.05 -0.68 -20.55
N TYR A 330 -4.73 0.33 -19.73
CA TYR A 330 -3.52 1.14 -19.86
C TYR A 330 -2.42 0.77 -18.85
N PHE A 331 -2.64 -0.19 -17.95
CA PHE A 331 -1.68 -0.58 -16.91
C PHE A 331 -0.51 -1.46 -17.43
N ASP A 332 -0.48 -1.73 -18.72
CA ASP A 332 0.66 -2.34 -19.40
C ASP A 332 1.44 -1.33 -20.26
N ARG A 333 0.92 -0.11 -20.41
CA ARG A 333 1.49 0.93 -21.28
C ARG A 333 2.62 1.69 -20.61
N GLU A 334 3.46 2.32 -21.43
CA GLU A 334 4.58 3.12 -20.96
C GLU A 334 4.56 4.57 -21.46
N ALA A 335 5.08 5.46 -20.63
CA ALA A 335 5.43 6.84 -20.98
C ALA A 335 6.90 7.07 -20.65
N ALA A 336 7.69 7.51 -21.63
CA ALA A 336 9.13 7.78 -21.45
C ALA A 336 9.91 6.63 -20.77
N GLY A 337 9.57 5.37 -21.08
CA GLY A 337 10.22 4.18 -20.49
C GLY A 337 9.69 3.77 -19.11
N VAL A 338 8.76 4.52 -18.53
CA VAL A 338 8.11 4.19 -17.26
C VAL A 338 6.74 3.56 -17.52
N GLN A 339 6.55 2.35 -17.03
CA GLN A 339 5.28 1.64 -17.12
C GLN A 339 4.25 2.21 -16.12
N ILE A 340 3.02 2.45 -16.59
CA ILE A 340 1.88 2.73 -15.73
C ILE A 340 1.42 1.38 -15.18
N ARG A 341 1.53 1.12 -13.87
CA ARG A 341 1.26 -0.23 -13.32
C ARG A 341 -0.07 -0.36 -12.56
N ASN A 342 -0.66 0.76 -12.17
CA ASN A 342 -1.84 0.84 -11.31
C ASN A 342 -2.46 2.24 -11.36
N SER A 343 -3.56 2.45 -10.63
CA SER A 343 -4.27 3.74 -10.61
C SER A 343 -3.41 4.90 -10.09
N TYR A 344 -2.49 4.66 -9.14
CA TYR A 344 -1.54 5.68 -8.67
C TYR A 344 -0.55 6.10 -9.75
N GLY A 345 0.03 5.15 -10.48
CA GLY A 345 0.94 5.42 -11.58
C GLY A 345 0.26 6.26 -12.67
N LEU A 346 -1.01 5.94 -12.96
CA LEU A 346 -1.79 6.69 -13.94
C LEU A 346 -2.17 8.09 -13.43
N ALA A 347 -2.56 8.23 -12.16
CA ALA A 347 -2.86 9.53 -11.55
C ALA A 347 -1.62 10.44 -11.53
N TYR A 348 -0.46 9.88 -11.22
CA TYR A 348 0.81 10.60 -11.26
C TYR A 348 1.19 11.02 -12.68
N TYR A 349 1.03 10.11 -13.65
CA TYR A 349 1.26 10.39 -15.06
C TYR A 349 0.38 11.54 -15.56
N LEU A 350 -0.93 11.51 -15.28
CA LEU A 350 -1.86 12.57 -15.69
C LEU A 350 -1.58 13.89 -14.99
N LEU A 351 -1.18 13.87 -13.72
CA LEU A 351 -0.78 15.10 -13.01
C LEU A 351 0.48 15.73 -13.63
N LYS A 352 1.49 14.93 -13.93
CA LYS A 352 2.78 15.41 -14.44
C LYS A 352 2.70 15.81 -15.92
N GLU A 353 2.18 14.93 -16.77
CA GLU A 353 2.23 15.10 -18.22
C GLU A 353 1.00 15.81 -18.77
N ALA A 354 -0.17 15.52 -18.21
CA ALA A 354 -1.43 16.13 -18.64
C ALA A 354 -1.78 17.39 -17.83
N ARG A 355 -1.10 17.66 -16.70
CA ARG A 355 -1.45 18.76 -15.78
C ARG A 355 -2.90 18.65 -15.29
N VAL A 356 -3.35 17.42 -15.03
CA VAL A 356 -4.70 17.13 -14.52
C VAL A 356 -4.62 16.36 -13.20
N ALA A 357 -5.19 16.91 -12.14
CA ALA A 357 -5.27 16.27 -10.84
C ALA A 357 -6.55 15.42 -10.71
N ILE A 358 -6.40 14.17 -10.29
CA ILE A 358 -7.44 13.15 -10.17
C ILE A 358 -7.13 12.24 -8.99
N VAL A 359 -8.10 11.44 -8.51
CA VAL A 359 -7.84 10.54 -7.37
C VAL A 359 -7.72 9.08 -7.83
N PRO A 360 -6.66 8.35 -7.46
CA PRO A 360 -6.47 6.96 -7.84
C PRO A 360 -7.52 6.07 -7.18
N GLY A 361 -8.08 5.13 -7.96
CA GLY A 361 -9.13 4.21 -7.56
C GLY A 361 -8.79 3.31 -6.39
N ASP A 362 -7.50 2.97 -6.21
CA ASP A 362 -7.03 2.17 -5.06
C ASP A 362 -7.41 2.80 -3.71
N SER A 363 -7.45 4.14 -3.64
CA SER A 363 -7.89 4.87 -2.43
C SER A 363 -9.32 4.49 -1.99
N PHE A 364 -10.13 4.03 -2.94
CA PHE A 364 -11.53 3.66 -2.76
C PHE A 364 -11.72 2.13 -2.81
N GLY A 365 -10.65 1.34 -2.88
CA GLY A 365 -10.70 -0.12 -3.03
C GLY A 365 -10.93 -0.60 -4.47
N ALA A 366 -10.65 0.23 -5.48
CA ALA A 366 -10.91 -0.04 -6.90
C ALA A 366 -9.72 0.34 -7.81
N ASP A 367 -8.58 -0.37 -7.69
CA ASP A 367 -7.32 0.01 -8.35
C ASP A 367 -7.36 0.01 -9.89
N SER A 368 -8.37 -0.61 -10.51
CA SER A 368 -8.60 -0.54 -11.96
C SER A 368 -9.15 0.81 -12.43
N HIS A 369 -9.57 1.68 -11.51
CA HIS A 369 -10.32 2.89 -11.81
C HIS A 369 -9.62 4.17 -11.34
N ILE A 370 -10.16 5.31 -11.75
CA ILE A 370 -9.80 6.65 -11.26
C ILE A 370 -11.07 7.41 -10.97
N ARG A 371 -11.13 8.17 -9.86
CA ARG A 371 -12.26 9.07 -9.60
C ARG A 371 -12.02 10.45 -10.19
N LEU A 372 -12.99 10.93 -10.98
CA LEU A 372 -13.09 12.31 -11.45
C LEU A 372 -14.31 12.97 -10.82
N SER A 373 -14.14 14.18 -10.30
CA SER A 373 -15.24 15.07 -9.93
C SER A 373 -15.59 15.97 -11.10
N TYR A 374 -16.87 16.07 -11.43
CA TYR A 374 -17.36 17.03 -12.42
C TYR A 374 -18.03 18.26 -11.79
N ALA A 375 -17.71 18.52 -10.52
CA ALA A 375 -18.12 19.71 -9.79
C ALA A 375 -17.16 20.89 -10.04
N THR A 376 -17.05 21.29 -11.31
CA THR A 376 -16.25 22.44 -11.77
C THR A 376 -16.84 22.98 -13.07
N SER A 377 -16.34 24.12 -13.55
CA SER A 377 -16.81 24.75 -14.78
C SER A 377 -16.67 23.84 -16.00
N MET A 378 -17.55 23.99 -16.98
CA MET A 378 -17.45 23.27 -18.25
C MET A 378 -16.11 23.50 -18.95
N GLU A 379 -15.56 24.71 -18.87
CA GLU A 379 -14.23 25.02 -19.43
C GLU A 379 -13.14 24.13 -18.83
N ASN A 380 -13.13 23.94 -17.51
CA ASN A 380 -12.20 23.04 -16.86
C ASN A 380 -12.44 21.57 -17.24
N LEU A 381 -13.71 21.17 -17.42
CA LEU A 381 -14.05 19.80 -17.85
C LEU A 381 -13.58 19.53 -19.28
N GLU A 382 -13.87 20.43 -20.22
CA GLU A 382 -13.42 20.40 -21.62
C GLU A 382 -11.90 20.28 -21.67
N LYS A 383 -11.20 21.25 -21.07
CA LYS A 383 -9.74 21.32 -21.02
C LYS A 383 -9.11 20.10 -20.34
N GLY A 384 -9.68 19.64 -19.23
CA GLY A 384 -9.19 18.48 -18.48
C GLY A 384 -9.34 17.18 -19.26
N LEU A 385 -10.47 16.98 -19.93
CA LEU A 385 -10.74 15.77 -20.71
C LEU A 385 -9.98 15.76 -22.03
N ASP A 386 -9.75 16.92 -22.66
CA ASP A 386 -8.82 17.07 -23.79
C ASP A 386 -7.42 16.60 -23.41
N ARG A 387 -6.88 17.16 -22.31
CA ARG A 387 -5.55 16.80 -21.78
C ARG A 387 -5.43 15.32 -21.43
N ILE A 388 -6.47 14.74 -20.80
CA ILE A 388 -6.49 13.30 -20.51
C ILE A 388 -6.44 12.51 -21.81
N SER A 389 -7.35 12.80 -22.76
CA SER A 389 -7.41 12.08 -24.04
C SER A 389 -6.08 12.13 -24.80
N GLU A 390 -5.47 13.30 -24.89
CA GLU A 390 -4.16 13.50 -25.52
C GLU A 390 -3.03 12.74 -24.80
N ALA A 391 -3.03 12.74 -23.46
CA ALA A 391 -2.05 11.99 -22.68
C ALA A 391 -2.22 10.49 -22.89
N MET A 392 -3.46 9.99 -22.86
CA MET A 392 -3.74 8.58 -23.11
C MET A 392 -3.30 8.14 -24.52
N ALA A 393 -3.39 9.02 -25.52
CA ALA A 393 -2.93 8.76 -26.88
C ALA A 393 -1.39 8.72 -27.02
N LYS A 394 -0.65 9.38 -26.12
CA LYS A 394 0.83 9.37 -26.09
C LYS A 394 1.39 8.09 -25.48
N LEU A 395 0.58 7.34 -24.75
CA LEU A 395 0.99 6.08 -24.15
C LEU A 395 1.26 5.04 -25.23
N LYS A 396 2.45 4.45 -25.16
CA LYS A 396 2.86 3.44 -26.12
C LYS A 396 2.53 2.07 -25.55
N ALA A 397 2.10 1.16 -26.42
CA ALA A 397 2.25 -0.25 -26.11
C ALA A 397 3.69 -0.44 -25.65
N PRO A 398 3.93 -1.14 -24.54
CA PRO A 398 5.30 -1.41 -24.12
C PRO A 398 5.97 -1.97 -25.36
N LYS A 399 7.09 -1.39 -25.79
CA LYS A 399 7.81 -1.96 -26.93
C LYS A 399 7.91 -3.45 -26.61
N LYS A 400 7.28 -4.32 -27.41
CA LYS A 400 7.57 -5.74 -27.36
C LYS A 400 9.04 -5.77 -27.63
N VAL A 401 9.83 -5.87 -26.57
CA VAL A 401 11.26 -5.94 -26.66
C VAL A 401 11.47 -7.22 -27.43
N ARG A 402 11.68 -7.07 -28.74
CA ARG A 402 12.09 -8.13 -29.64
C ARG A 402 13.39 -8.60 -29.06
N ARG A 403 13.37 -9.65 -28.20
CA ARG A 403 14.46 -10.12 -27.33
C ARG A 403 15.75 -9.35 -27.65
N VAL A 404 15.82 -8.12 -27.14
CA VAL A 404 17.07 -7.39 -27.15
C VAL A 404 17.87 -8.25 -26.20
N ALA A 405 19.03 -8.72 -26.64
CA ALA A 405 19.98 -9.40 -25.77
C ALA A 405 19.88 -8.70 -24.41
N LEU A 406 19.41 -9.43 -23.39
CA LEU A 406 19.21 -8.86 -22.05
C LEU A 406 20.47 -8.04 -21.77
N SER A 407 20.32 -6.74 -21.49
CA SER A 407 21.45 -5.83 -21.23
C SER A 407 22.09 -6.23 -19.91
N ASN A 408 22.72 -7.40 -19.92
CA ASN A 408 23.41 -7.98 -18.79
C ASN A 408 24.60 -7.09 -18.52
N ALA A 409 24.73 -6.65 -17.27
CA ALA A 409 25.83 -5.80 -16.88
C ALA A 409 27.11 -6.65 -16.80
N VAL A 410 28.17 -6.20 -17.46
CA VAL A 410 29.53 -6.66 -17.17
C VAL A 410 30.18 -5.57 -16.34
N THR A 411 30.40 -5.86 -15.07
CA THR A 411 30.87 -4.85 -14.10
C THR A 411 32.38 -4.75 -14.13
N ARG A 412 32.91 -3.55 -13.87
CA ARG A 412 34.36 -3.33 -13.71
C ARG A 412 34.86 -4.07 -12.47
N VAL A 413 34.11 -3.99 -11.38
CA VAL A 413 34.40 -4.70 -10.13
C VAL A 413 33.46 -5.89 -10.01
N LYS A 414 34.01 -7.11 -10.09
CA LYS A 414 33.21 -8.35 -10.04
C LYS A 414 33.06 -8.90 -8.63
N LYS A 415 33.96 -8.55 -7.70
CA LYS A 415 33.99 -9.07 -6.33
C LYS A 415 33.30 -8.14 -5.35
N SER A 416 33.09 -8.62 -4.13
CA SER A 416 32.73 -7.77 -2.99
C SER A 416 33.80 -6.71 -2.73
N VAL A 417 33.35 -5.51 -2.37
CA VAL A 417 34.23 -4.40 -1.99
C VAL A 417 34.30 -4.24 -0.46
N PRO A 418 35.44 -3.79 0.10
CA PRO A 418 35.55 -3.52 1.53
C PRO A 418 34.52 -2.49 2.01
N VAL A 419 33.94 -2.75 3.18
CA VAL A 419 32.98 -1.85 3.84
C VAL A 419 33.63 -1.21 5.06
N GLU A 420 33.65 0.12 5.09
CA GLU A 420 34.09 0.93 6.21
C GLU A 420 32.87 1.57 6.87
N ALA A 421 32.36 0.91 7.91
CA ALA A 421 31.23 1.39 8.68
C ALA A 421 31.68 2.31 9.82
N GLY A 422 30.82 3.27 10.19
CA GLY A 422 31.09 4.18 11.30
C GLY A 422 31.98 5.35 10.94
N VAL A 423 31.98 5.77 9.68
CA VAL A 423 32.66 7.00 9.28
C VAL A 423 32.07 8.18 10.04
N THR A 424 32.93 9.10 10.49
CA THR A 424 32.50 10.30 11.22
C THR A 424 31.72 11.24 10.30
N ALA A 425 30.92 12.15 10.86
CA ALA A 425 30.20 13.16 10.08
C ALA A 425 31.13 13.97 9.14
N LYS A 426 32.32 14.34 9.62
CA LYS A 426 33.34 15.05 8.83
C LYS A 426 33.81 14.25 7.61
N VAL A 427 34.08 12.96 7.78
CA VAL A 427 34.49 12.08 6.67
C VAL A 427 33.32 11.87 5.70
N ARG A 428 32.11 11.69 6.22
CA ARG A 428 30.87 11.60 5.43
C ARG A 428 30.70 12.84 4.57
N ASP A 429 30.79 14.05 5.15
CA ASP A 429 30.59 15.31 4.42
C ASP A 429 31.62 15.46 3.29
N ALA A 430 32.89 15.11 3.54
CA ALA A 430 33.93 15.12 2.52
C ALA A 430 33.66 14.12 1.38
N LEU A 431 33.22 12.90 1.72
CA LEU A 431 32.85 11.89 0.73
C LEU A 431 31.63 12.33 -0.10
N VAL A 432 30.59 12.88 0.53
CA VAL A 432 29.39 13.36 -0.17
C VAL A 432 29.75 14.50 -1.12
N ALA A 433 30.54 15.48 -0.67
CA ALA A 433 30.99 16.57 -1.52
C ALA A 433 31.81 16.09 -2.73
N GLU A 434 32.67 15.07 -2.53
CA GLU A 434 33.39 14.42 -3.63
C GLU A 434 32.41 13.70 -4.58
N MET A 435 31.45 12.93 -4.06
CA MET A 435 30.46 12.24 -4.90
C MET A 435 29.65 13.22 -5.74
N ASP A 436 29.14 14.30 -5.12
CA ASP A 436 28.36 15.33 -5.79
C ASP A 436 29.15 16.00 -6.92
N SER A 437 30.47 16.16 -6.79
CA SER A 437 31.32 16.71 -7.86
C SER A 437 31.40 15.81 -9.11
N HIS A 438 31.02 14.54 -9.00
CA HIS A 438 31.00 13.54 -10.07
C HIS A 438 29.59 13.17 -10.57
N LEU A 439 28.54 13.73 -9.97
CA LEU A 439 27.14 13.58 -10.37
C LEU A 439 26.72 14.80 -11.19
N THR A 440 26.90 14.75 -12.52
CA THR A 440 26.52 15.84 -13.41
C THR A 440 25.08 15.67 -13.90
N PRO A 441 24.40 16.74 -14.34
CA PRO A 441 23.03 16.64 -14.84
C PRO A 441 22.82 15.61 -15.97
N GLU A 442 23.86 15.32 -16.76
CA GLU A 442 23.81 14.39 -17.89
C GLU A 442 23.93 12.92 -17.47
N ASN A 443 24.50 12.64 -16.30
CA ASN A 443 24.72 11.28 -15.83
C ASN A 443 24.05 10.99 -14.48
N TYR A 444 23.34 11.95 -13.88
CA TYR A 444 22.69 11.81 -12.59
C TYR A 444 21.38 11.03 -12.64
N TYR A 445 21.29 9.96 -11.85
CA TYR A 445 20.08 9.18 -11.63
C TYR A 445 19.69 9.18 -10.15
N GLU A 446 18.41 9.40 -9.88
CA GLU A 446 17.86 9.43 -8.51
C GLU A 446 16.57 8.60 -8.40
N TRP A 447 16.44 7.80 -7.33
CA TRP A 447 15.19 7.10 -7.03
C TRP A 447 15.00 6.78 -5.55
N ASN A 448 13.77 6.97 -5.07
CA ASN A 448 13.36 6.66 -3.70
C ASN A 448 12.73 5.26 -3.62
N ALA A 449 13.29 4.41 -2.78
CA ALA A 449 12.82 3.06 -2.52
C ALA A 449 12.24 2.92 -1.10
N ASN A 450 11.13 2.20 -0.96
CA ASN A 450 10.61 1.74 0.33
C ASN A 450 11.12 0.31 0.57
N ILE A 451 11.91 0.15 1.62
CA ILE A 451 12.46 -1.13 2.06
C ILE A 451 12.00 -1.34 3.52
N SER A 452 11.03 -2.23 3.73
CA SER A 452 10.46 -2.52 5.05
C SER A 452 9.92 -1.29 5.83
N GLY A 453 9.38 -0.30 5.13
CA GLY A 453 8.87 0.95 5.72
C GLY A 453 9.93 2.05 5.87
N VAL A 454 11.20 1.76 5.58
CA VAL A 454 12.29 2.75 5.54
C VAL A 454 12.43 3.25 4.11
N VAL A 455 12.37 4.57 3.94
CA VAL A 455 12.58 5.20 2.63
C VAL A 455 14.06 5.52 2.44
N VAL A 456 14.66 4.91 1.42
CA VAL A 456 16.08 5.09 1.07
C VAL A 456 16.17 5.68 -0.34
N GLN A 457 16.89 6.79 -0.48
CA GLN A 457 17.17 7.41 -1.77
C GLN A 457 18.48 6.87 -2.34
N LEU A 458 18.49 6.47 -3.61
CA LEU A 458 19.72 6.23 -4.38
C LEU A 458 20.04 7.46 -5.23
N ARG A 459 21.30 7.85 -5.25
CA ARG A 459 21.93 8.83 -6.14
C ARG A 459 23.11 8.18 -6.84
N THR A 460 23.13 8.12 -8.17
CA THR A 460 24.19 7.40 -8.90
C THR A 460 24.47 8.00 -10.27
N ASN A 461 25.70 7.83 -10.77
CA ASN A 461 26.03 8.04 -12.18
C ASN A 461 26.04 6.76 -13.04
N VAL A 462 25.68 5.63 -12.43
CA VAL A 462 25.73 4.30 -13.06
C VAL A 462 24.33 3.85 -13.42
N SER A 463 24.01 3.86 -14.71
CA SER A 463 22.67 3.58 -15.22
C SER A 463 22.16 2.19 -14.87
N HIS A 464 22.99 1.14 -14.93
CA HIS A 464 22.51 -0.21 -14.61
C HIS A 464 22.31 -0.43 -13.10
N LEU A 465 23.00 0.30 -12.23
CA LEU A 465 22.71 0.31 -10.78
C LEU A 465 21.36 0.96 -10.50
N TYR A 466 21.05 2.06 -11.21
CA TYR A 466 19.74 2.68 -11.17
C TYR A 466 18.62 1.73 -11.61
N ASP A 467 18.80 1.05 -12.74
CA ASP A 467 17.85 0.03 -13.23
C ASP A 467 17.62 -1.07 -12.19
N PHE A 468 18.70 -1.62 -11.62
CA PHE A 468 18.61 -2.62 -10.56
C PHE A 468 17.79 -2.10 -9.37
N TRP A 469 18.04 -0.86 -8.94
CA TRP A 469 17.35 -0.26 -7.80
C TRP A 469 15.84 -0.11 -8.03
N VAL A 470 15.44 0.38 -9.21
CA VAL A 470 14.04 0.58 -9.60
C VAL A 470 13.30 -0.76 -9.76
N GLU A 471 13.99 -1.80 -10.23
CA GLU A 471 13.41 -3.12 -10.40
C GLU A 471 13.31 -3.90 -9.10
N ASN A 472 14.32 -3.83 -8.24
CA ASN A 472 14.40 -4.65 -7.03
C ASN A 472 13.53 -4.13 -5.88
N TRP A 473 13.37 -2.81 -5.76
CA TRP A 473 12.68 -2.21 -4.61
C TRP A 473 11.32 -1.60 -4.97
N TYR A 474 10.44 -1.49 -3.99
CA TYR A 474 9.16 -0.81 -4.17
C TYR A 474 9.35 0.71 -4.18
N PRO A 475 8.66 1.47 -5.03
CA PRO A 475 8.77 2.93 -5.06
C PRO A 475 8.30 3.53 -3.72
N ALA A 476 9.02 4.54 -3.25
CA ALA A 476 8.59 5.43 -2.18
C ALA A 476 8.26 6.80 -2.78
N GLN A 477 7.02 7.27 -2.60
CA GLN A 477 6.70 8.67 -2.87
C GLN A 477 7.12 9.50 -1.67
N ILE A 478 8.19 10.26 -1.82
CA ILE A 478 8.60 11.29 -0.86
C ILE A 478 7.79 12.56 -1.19
N GLU A 479 7.12 13.12 -0.19
CA GLU A 479 6.48 14.45 -0.28
C GLU A 479 7.59 15.51 -0.35
N ALA A 480 7.36 16.67 -0.99
CA ALA A 480 8.41 17.66 -1.25
C ALA A 480 9.17 18.14 0.01
N ASP A 481 8.59 17.94 1.20
CA ASP A 481 9.13 18.39 2.49
C ASP A 481 9.62 17.24 3.40
N LEU A 482 9.49 15.97 2.99
CA LEU A 482 9.96 14.83 3.79
C LEU A 482 11.35 14.42 3.32
N GLU A 483 12.33 14.41 4.22
CA GLU A 483 13.64 13.85 3.88
C GLU A 483 13.58 12.31 3.84
N PRO A 484 14.33 11.66 2.94
CA PRO A 484 14.50 10.21 2.99
C PRO A 484 15.11 9.82 4.34
N HIS A 485 14.77 8.63 4.84
CA HIS A 485 15.33 8.12 6.09
C HIS A 485 16.83 7.79 5.95
N GLY A 486 17.32 7.61 4.72
CA GLY A 486 18.74 7.47 4.40
C GLY A 486 19.01 7.68 2.91
N ILE A 487 20.26 7.99 2.58
CA ILE A 487 20.69 8.27 1.20
C ILE A 487 21.91 7.40 0.89
N ILE A 488 21.93 6.80 -0.30
CA ILE A 488 23.08 6.08 -0.84
C ILE A 488 23.58 6.81 -2.08
N TYR A 489 24.85 7.20 -2.05
CA TYR A 489 25.59 7.67 -3.22
C TYR A 489 26.35 6.49 -3.80
N ALA A 490 26.13 6.16 -5.08
CA ALA A 490 26.89 5.13 -5.78
C ALA A 490 27.53 5.71 -7.03
N VAL A 491 28.81 6.04 -6.96
CA VAL A 491 29.51 6.78 -8.01
C VAL A 491 30.68 5.96 -8.53
N ASP A 492 30.73 5.79 -9.85
CA ASP A 492 31.85 5.16 -10.55
C ASP A 492 32.64 6.18 -11.37
N GLY A 493 33.92 5.88 -11.65
CA GLY A 493 34.80 6.68 -12.50
C GLY A 493 35.61 7.75 -11.76
N ILE A 494 35.75 7.66 -10.44
CA ILE A 494 36.54 8.61 -9.64
C ILE A 494 38.03 8.25 -9.74
N ALA A 495 38.81 9.08 -10.42
CA ALA A 495 40.23 8.85 -10.63
C ALA A 495 41.01 8.78 -9.30
N GLY A 496 41.89 7.79 -9.15
CA GLY A 496 42.76 7.62 -7.98
C GLY A 496 42.10 7.04 -6.74
N ARG A 497 40.79 6.70 -6.79
CA ARG A 497 40.09 6.00 -5.70
C ARG A 497 40.00 4.51 -5.95
N GLU A 498 40.30 3.72 -4.93
CA GLU A 498 40.05 2.27 -4.94
C GLU A 498 38.56 1.97 -4.65
N PRO A 499 38.00 0.89 -5.21
CA PRO A 499 36.62 0.48 -4.93
C PRO A 499 36.36 0.24 -3.44
N ARG A 500 35.39 0.97 -2.87
CA ARG A 500 35.10 0.90 -1.42
C ARG A 500 33.69 1.36 -1.08
N VAL A 501 33.14 0.86 0.02
CA VAL A 501 31.86 1.29 0.59
C VAL A 501 32.09 1.95 1.94
N PHE A 502 31.41 3.06 2.19
CA PHE A 502 31.41 3.78 3.45
C PHE A 502 29.98 3.91 3.98
N TYR A 503 29.83 3.90 5.30
CA TYR A 503 28.52 4.07 5.93
C TYR A 503 28.59 4.90 7.21
N ASN A 504 27.77 5.96 7.27
CA ASN A 504 27.55 6.76 8.47
C ASN A 504 26.20 6.40 9.11
N SER A 505 26.24 5.83 10.33
CA SER A 505 25.04 5.36 11.03
C SER A 505 24.18 6.49 11.60
N GLU A 506 24.73 7.66 11.90
CA GLU A 506 23.98 8.77 12.50
C GLU A 506 23.00 9.38 11.50
N THR A 507 23.47 9.61 10.28
CA THR A 507 22.71 10.25 9.20
C THR A 507 22.15 9.26 8.19
N LYS A 508 22.39 7.97 8.37
CA LYS A 508 22.03 6.90 7.43
C LYS A 508 22.50 7.20 6.01
N THR A 509 23.75 7.69 5.90
CA THR A 509 24.37 7.99 4.59
C THR A 509 25.31 6.87 4.20
N GLY A 510 25.07 6.25 3.04
CA GLY A 510 25.96 5.28 2.41
C GLY A 510 26.68 5.90 1.22
N VAL A 511 27.95 5.54 1.01
CA VAL A 511 28.73 5.97 -0.16
C VAL A 511 29.44 4.76 -0.75
N ILE A 512 29.26 4.52 -2.05
CA ILE A 512 29.92 3.48 -2.83
C ILE A 512 30.77 4.19 -3.87
N VAL A 513 32.08 3.95 -3.81
CA VAL A 513 33.08 4.53 -4.71
C VAL A 513 33.58 3.45 -5.64
N ASN A 514 33.56 3.72 -6.96
CA ASN A 514 34.15 2.89 -8.01
C ASN A 514 33.73 1.41 -8.00
N ALA A 515 32.50 1.12 -7.56
CA ALA A 515 31.92 -0.21 -7.62
C ALA A 515 30.55 -0.13 -8.31
N ASP A 516 30.45 -0.83 -9.42
CA ASP A 516 29.32 -0.81 -10.33
C ASP A 516 28.51 -2.11 -10.29
N ASN A 517 28.76 -3.01 -9.33
CA ASN A 517 28.00 -4.25 -9.18
C ASN A 517 26.81 -4.14 -8.21
N TYR A 518 25.77 -4.95 -8.45
CA TYR A 518 24.53 -4.97 -7.68
C TYR A 518 24.74 -5.38 -6.23
N GLY A 519 25.65 -6.34 -5.99
CA GLY A 519 25.89 -6.92 -4.67
C GLY A 519 26.21 -5.91 -3.55
N PRO A 520 27.20 -5.01 -3.73
CA PRO A 520 27.51 -3.96 -2.75
C PRO A 520 26.36 -2.99 -2.50
N LEU A 521 25.68 -2.52 -3.57
CA LEU A 521 24.54 -1.63 -3.45
C LEU A 521 23.39 -2.29 -2.67
N ARG A 522 23.04 -3.53 -3.02
CA ARG A 522 22.05 -4.34 -2.33
C ARG A 522 22.40 -4.51 -0.86
N SER A 523 23.64 -4.90 -0.57
CA SER A 523 24.10 -5.20 0.79
C SER A 523 24.11 -3.97 1.67
N LEU A 524 24.54 -2.82 1.14
CA LEU A 524 24.52 -1.55 1.85
C LEU A 524 23.09 -1.10 2.16
N ALA A 525 22.17 -1.23 1.20
CA ALA A 525 20.76 -0.88 1.40
C ALA A 525 20.10 -1.73 2.49
N LEU A 526 20.27 -3.05 2.43
CA LEU A 526 19.76 -3.96 3.46
C LEU A 526 20.33 -3.62 4.84
N GLY A 527 21.65 -3.40 4.93
CA GLY A 527 22.32 -3.06 6.18
C GLY A 527 21.89 -1.71 6.76
N LEU A 528 21.74 -0.69 5.92
CA LEU A 528 21.24 0.63 6.30
C LEU A 528 19.81 0.55 6.84
N VAL A 529 18.94 -0.20 6.16
CA VAL A 529 17.54 -0.38 6.56
C VAL A 529 17.46 -1.15 7.87
N MET A 530 18.27 -2.19 8.06
CA MET A 530 18.37 -2.88 9.34
C MET A 530 18.77 -1.91 10.46
N ASP A 531 19.81 -1.10 10.24
CA ASP A 531 20.24 -0.09 11.20
C ASP A 531 19.13 0.94 11.51
N ALA A 532 18.42 1.44 10.50
CA ALA A 532 17.33 2.39 10.68
C ALA A 532 16.11 1.80 11.38
N SER A 533 15.72 0.57 11.00
CA SER A 533 14.47 -0.05 11.46
C SER A 533 14.55 -0.69 12.84
N GLU A 534 15.74 -1.12 13.27
CA GLU A 534 15.98 -1.69 14.60
C GLU A 534 15.65 -0.68 15.71
N ARG A 535 15.92 0.61 15.48
CA ARG A 535 15.63 1.70 16.44
C ARG A 535 14.21 2.28 16.30
N LEU A 536 13.67 2.30 15.08
CA LEU A 536 12.43 3.04 14.77
C LEU A 536 11.17 2.16 14.82
N PHE A 537 11.27 0.88 14.44
CA PHE A 537 10.09 0.07 14.10
C PHE A 537 10.05 -1.31 14.73
N GLY A 538 11.06 -1.71 15.51
CA GLY A 538 11.12 -3.05 16.11
C GLY A 538 11.16 -4.17 15.07
N VAL A 539 11.76 -3.89 13.92
CA VAL A 539 11.93 -4.83 12.81
C VAL A 539 13.41 -5.23 12.72
N CYS A 540 13.68 -6.51 12.53
CA CYS A 540 15.05 -7.01 12.34
C CYS A 540 15.15 -7.90 11.10
N GLY A 541 16.27 -7.77 10.38
CA GLY A 541 16.61 -8.64 9.26
C GLY A 541 17.18 -9.98 9.74
N VAL A 542 16.50 -11.09 9.41
CA VAL A 542 16.99 -12.45 9.67
C VAL A 542 17.51 -13.05 8.38
N ARG A 543 18.80 -13.37 8.36
CA ARG A 543 19.48 -13.93 7.18
C ARG A 543 19.15 -15.41 7.02
N GLY A 544 18.39 -15.77 5.99
CA GLY A 544 18.03 -17.15 5.71
C GLY A 544 17.07 -17.30 4.53
N MET A 545 16.96 -18.54 4.04
CA MET A 545 15.99 -18.91 2.99
C MET A 545 14.68 -19.29 3.66
N SER A 546 13.57 -18.68 3.23
CA SER A 546 12.27 -18.82 3.89
C SER A 546 11.19 -19.33 2.95
N ALA A 547 10.30 -20.17 3.48
CA ALA A 547 9.13 -20.69 2.80
C ALA A 547 7.89 -20.60 3.71
N ASP A 548 6.72 -20.51 3.09
CA ASP A 548 5.39 -20.48 3.71
C ASP A 548 4.71 -21.85 3.60
N ALA A 549 4.23 -22.37 4.72
CA ALA A 549 3.53 -23.64 4.87
C ALA A 549 2.08 -23.38 5.35
N GLY A 550 1.24 -22.84 4.47
CA GLY A 550 -0.16 -22.55 4.79
C GLY A 550 -0.34 -21.44 5.83
N GLY A 551 0.46 -20.37 5.76
CA GLY A 551 0.48 -19.25 6.70
C GLY A 551 1.55 -19.37 7.78
N LYS A 552 2.09 -20.58 8.00
CA LYS A 552 3.18 -20.85 8.96
C LYS A 552 4.52 -20.88 8.23
N GLY A 553 5.41 -19.98 8.58
CA GLY A 553 6.69 -19.78 7.92
C GLY A 553 7.81 -20.59 8.55
N LEU A 554 8.72 -21.08 7.71
CA LEU A 554 10.01 -21.62 8.13
C LEU A 554 11.15 -20.78 7.57
N ILE A 555 12.29 -20.78 8.25
CA ILE A 555 13.53 -20.20 7.76
C ILE A 555 14.72 -21.13 8.00
N LEU A 556 15.53 -21.31 6.95
CA LEU A 556 16.79 -22.03 7.01
C LEU A 556 17.93 -21.01 7.20
N VAL A 557 18.60 -21.09 8.34
CA VAL A 557 19.69 -20.20 8.74
C VAL A 557 20.96 -21.04 8.87
N GLY A 558 22.11 -20.53 8.44
CA GLY A 558 23.35 -21.25 8.63
C GLY A 558 24.47 -20.77 7.70
N PRO A 559 25.72 -21.14 8.03
CA PRO A 559 26.92 -20.69 7.33
C PRO A 559 27.04 -21.34 5.94
N PRO A 560 27.91 -20.80 5.07
CA PRO A 560 28.28 -21.46 3.81
C PRO A 560 28.75 -22.91 4.04
N GLY A 561 28.41 -23.81 3.11
CA GLY A 561 28.82 -25.23 3.18
C GLY A 561 27.83 -26.18 3.89
N THR A 562 26.70 -25.65 4.36
CA THR A 562 25.63 -26.42 5.04
C THR A 562 24.54 -26.95 4.10
N ARG A 563 24.82 -27.03 2.79
CA ARG A 563 23.86 -27.45 1.75
C ARG A 563 22.52 -26.70 1.78
N LYS A 564 22.48 -25.49 2.36
CA LYS A 564 21.27 -24.67 2.55
C LYS A 564 20.45 -24.49 1.27
N THR A 565 21.13 -24.13 0.18
CA THR A 565 20.49 -23.90 -1.13
C THR A 565 19.87 -25.17 -1.68
N GLU A 566 20.60 -26.29 -1.65
CA GLU A 566 20.11 -27.60 -2.13
C GLU A 566 18.86 -28.01 -1.33
N LEU A 567 18.98 -28.02 0.00
CA LEU A 567 17.89 -28.39 0.91
C LEU A 567 16.65 -27.50 0.75
N PHE A 568 16.84 -26.19 0.52
CA PHE A 568 15.74 -25.26 0.31
C PHE A 568 14.94 -25.56 -0.97
N TYR A 569 15.62 -25.85 -2.09
CA TYR A 569 14.92 -26.17 -3.32
C TYR A 569 14.29 -27.57 -3.31
N GLU A 570 14.91 -28.55 -2.64
CA GLU A 570 14.29 -29.86 -2.36
C GLU A 570 12.99 -29.73 -1.52
N LEU A 571 12.94 -28.78 -0.59
CA LEU A 571 11.72 -28.47 0.15
C LEU A 571 10.62 -27.95 -0.77
N LEU A 572 10.95 -27.01 -1.65
CA LEU A 572 10.01 -26.38 -2.59
C LEU A 572 9.48 -27.32 -3.68
N GLU A 573 9.98 -28.55 -3.79
CA GLU A 573 9.34 -29.59 -4.61
C GLU A 573 7.99 -30.05 -4.03
N ASP A 574 7.77 -29.89 -2.73
CA ASP A 574 6.45 -30.05 -2.13
C ASP A 574 5.60 -28.83 -2.45
N LYS A 575 4.57 -29.01 -3.29
CA LYS A 575 3.68 -27.93 -3.74
C LYS A 575 2.84 -27.30 -2.63
N ARG A 576 2.81 -27.91 -1.43
CA ARG A 576 2.19 -27.30 -0.23
C ARG A 576 3.05 -26.16 0.34
N LEU A 577 4.35 -26.16 0.03
CA LEU A 577 5.26 -25.09 0.40
C LEU A 577 5.32 -24.03 -0.69
N ARG A 578 5.34 -22.77 -0.25
CA ARG A 578 5.44 -21.61 -1.13
C ARG A 578 6.75 -20.89 -0.84
N LEU A 579 7.45 -20.50 -1.89
CA LEU A 579 8.64 -19.66 -1.77
C LEU A 579 8.28 -18.34 -1.08
N HIS A 580 9.07 -17.92 -0.10
CA HIS A 580 8.90 -16.61 0.54
C HIS A 580 10.11 -15.70 0.33
N ALA A 581 11.33 -16.16 0.64
CA ALA A 581 12.55 -15.40 0.38
C ALA A 581 13.74 -16.32 0.13
N ASN A 582 14.70 -15.92 -0.71
CA ASN A 582 15.88 -16.72 -1.05
C ASN A 582 17.14 -16.35 -0.24
N ASP A 583 17.06 -15.32 0.60
CA ASP A 583 18.26 -14.68 1.14
C ASP A 583 18.08 -14.13 2.55
N ILE A 584 17.13 -13.21 2.73
CA ILE A 584 16.88 -12.49 3.97
C ILE A 584 15.38 -12.17 4.09
N VAL A 585 14.87 -12.12 5.31
CA VAL A 585 13.51 -11.66 5.62
C VAL A 585 13.57 -10.57 6.68
N PHE A 586 12.64 -9.61 6.64
CA PHE A 586 12.47 -8.62 7.69
C PHE A 586 11.34 -9.06 8.60
N VAL A 587 11.67 -9.28 9.86
CA VAL A 587 10.74 -9.84 10.84
C VAL A 587 10.28 -8.74 11.77
N ARG A 588 8.95 -8.66 11.96
CA ARG A 588 8.29 -7.78 12.91
C ARG A 588 7.58 -8.63 13.96
N GLN A 589 7.77 -8.28 15.23
CA GLN A 589 7.09 -8.93 16.34
C GLN A 589 5.92 -8.08 16.83
N SER A 590 4.74 -8.70 16.99
CA SER A 590 3.57 -8.06 17.59
C SER A 590 2.71 -9.13 18.25
N ALA A 591 2.27 -8.88 19.50
CA ALA A 591 1.38 -9.78 20.25
C ALA A 591 1.81 -11.26 20.27
N GLY A 592 3.11 -11.53 20.43
CA GLY A 592 3.66 -12.90 20.47
C GLY A 592 3.82 -13.58 19.11
N LYS A 593 3.51 -12.90 18.00
CA LYS A 593 3.65 -13.41 16.64
C LYS A 593 4.82 -12.76 15.93
N ALA A 594 5.51 -13.53 15.08
CA ALA A 594 6.65 -13.08 14.28
C ALA A 594 6.28 -13.04 12.78
N SER A 595 5.81 -11.89 12.30
CA SER A 595 5.50 -11.70 10.88
C SER A 595 6.79 -11.42 10.10
N ALA A 596 7.10 -12.25 9.10
CA ALA A 596 8.24 -12.06 8.21
C ALA A 596 7.79 -11.57 6.83
N ASP A 597 8.47 -10.55 6.32
CA ASP A 597 8.25 -9.93 5.02
C ASP A 597 9.46 -10.13 4.09
N CYS A 598 9.20 -10.50 2.84
CA CYS A 598 10.17 -10.39 1.76
C CYS A 598 10.17 -8.96 1.21
N VAL A 599 11.27 -8.24 1.41
CA VAL A 599 11.40 -6.81 1.05
C VAL A 599 11.81 -6.59 -0.40
N GLU A 600 12.35 -7.63 -1.05
CA GLU A 600 12.79 -7.58 -2.43
C GLU A 600 11.67 -7.98 -3.39
N ARG A 601 11.60 -7.30 -4.54
CA ARG A 601 10.65 -7.61 -5.62
C ARG A 601 11.17 -8.68 -6.55
N LYS A 602 12.49 -8.77 -6.69
CA LYS A 602 13.20 -9.74 -7.49
C LYS A 602 14.17 -10.48 -6.59
N LEU A 603 14.29 -11.78 -6.78
CA LEU A 603 15.25 -12.59 -6.05
C LEU A 603 16.63 -12.34 -6.65
N PHE A 604 17.54 -11.77 -5.86
CA PHE A 604 18.95 -11.67 -6.24
C PHE A 604 19.62 -13.01 -5.98
N MET A 605 19.97 -13.74 -7.05
CA MET A 605 20.40 -15.13 -6.98
C MET A 605 21.72 -15.36 -7.69
N ALA A 606 22.66 -16.06 -7.05
CA ALA A 606 23.87 -16.51 -7.75
C ALA A 606 23.48 -17.48 -8.89
N THR A 607 23.99 -17.27 -10.10
CA THR A 607 23.53 -18.05 -11.27
C THR A 607 23.96 -19.50 -11.20
N ASN A 608 25.04 -19.82 -10.48
CA ASN A 608 25.47 -21.20 -10.24
C ASN A 608 24.46 -22.02 -9.42
N THR A 609 23.41 -21.40 -8.86
CA THR A 609 22.28 -22.12 -8.24
C THR A 609 21.62 -23.12 -9.20
N VAL A 610 21.79 -22.96 -10.52
CA VAL A 610 21.37 -23.95 -11.51
C VAL A 610 21.99 -25.34 -11.31
N GLU A 611 23.12 -25.45 -10.61
CA GLU A 611 23.74 -26.75 -10.30
C GLU A 611 22.92 -27.53 -9.27
N SER A 612 22.33 -26.83 -8.29
CA SER A 612 21.43 -27.44 -7.32
C SER A 612 20.00 -27.55 -7.84
N PHE A 613 19.57 -26.63 -8.71
CA PHE A 613 18.21 -26.60 -9.26
C PHE A 613 18.18 -26.26 -10.76
N PRO A 614 18.41 -27.26 -11.65
CA PRO A 614 18.58 -27.05 -13.09
C PRO A 614 17.43 -26.31 -13.80
N ARG A 615 16.21 -26.37 -13.25
CA ARG A 615 15.04 -25.67 -13.81
C ARG A 615 15.20 -24.15 -13.85
N LEU A 616 16.03 -23.58 -12.97
CA LEU A 616 16.32 -22.14 -12.95
C LEU A 616 17.00 -21.66 -14.22
N ALA A 617 17.72 -22.53 -14.92
CA ALA A 617 18.47 -22.13 -16.10
C ALA A 617 17.61 -21.40 -17.14
N SER A 618 16.46 -21.99 -17.49
CA SER A 618 15.53 -21.41 -18.45
C SER A 618 14.90 -20.08 -17.97
N LEU A 619 14.76 -19.93 -16.65
CA LEU A 619 14.24 -18.70 -16.04
C LEU A 619 15.31 -17.61 -16.04
N PHE A 620 16.56 -17.98 -15.75
CA PHE A 620 17.71 -17.09 -15.82
C PHE A 620 17.98 -16.62 -17.25
N ASP A 621 17.74 -17.46 -18.26
CA ASP A 621 17.88 -17.10 -19.67
C ASP A 621 16.91 -15.96 -20.05
N GLY A 622 15.83 -15.77 -19.27
CA GLY A 622 14.86 -14.68 -19.40
C GLY A 622 15.00 -13.54 -18.39
N SER A 623 15.98 -13.60 -17.48
CA SER A 623 16.16 -12.62 -16.40
C SER A 623 17.37 -11.70 -16.66
N LYS A 624 17.34 -10.46 -16.14
CA LYS A 624 18.55 -9.63 -16.13
C LYS A 624 19.63 -10.31 -15.29
N CYS A 625 20.79 -10.51 -15.87
CA CYS A 625 21.94 -11.09 -15.21
C CYS A 625 23.11 -10.10 -15.15
N GLU A 626 23.89 -10.20 -14.09
CA GLU A 626 25.15 -9.51 -13.89
C GLU A 626 26.30 -10.51 -14.06
N ASN A 627 27.37 -10.12 -14.74
CA ASN A 627 28.63 -10.87 -14.86
C ASN A 627 28.54 -12.31 -15.41
N VAL A 628 27.48 -12.64 -16.17
CA VAL A 628 27.37 -13.92 -16.88
C VAL A 628 28.34 -14.02 -18.04
N VAL A 629 28.79 -15.23 -18.32
CA VAL A 629 29.72 -15.52 -19.43
C VAL A 629 28.93 -15.85 -20.68
N THR A 630 29.19 -15.13 -21.77
CA THR A 630 28.52 -15.29 -23.08
C THR A 630 29.38 -16.00 -24.12
N HIS A 631 30.70 -16.02 -23.95
CA HIS A 631 31.64 -16.69 -24.86
C HIS A 631 32.49 -17.72 -24.11
N LYS A 632 32.75 -18.86 -24.76
CA LYS A 632 33.53 -19.95 -24.15
C LYS A 632 34.97 -19.53 -23.84
N ASP A 633 35.54 -18.63 -24.63
CA ASP A 633 36.90 -18.10 -24.43
C ASP A 633 37.03 -17.30 -23.13
N ASP A 634 35.93 -16.74 -22.63
CA ASP A 634 35.87 -16.02 -21.36
C ASP A 634 35.62 -16.95 -20.15
N CYS A 635 35.46 -18.26 -20.40
CA CYS A 635 35.18 -19.24 -19.36
C CYS A 635 36.43 -19.54 -18.53
N LYS A 636 36.36 -19.25 -17.22
CA LYS A 636 37.45 -19.53 -16.27
C LYS A 636 37.25 -20.83 -15.48
N ASN A 637 36.15 -21.55 -15.73
CA ASN A 637 35.83 -22.78 -15.03
C ASN A 637 36.50 -23.98 -15.74
N ALA A 638 37.43 -24.64 -15.03
CA ALA A 638 38.23 -25.73 -15.58
C ALA A 638 37.40 -26.96 -15.96
N ASP A 639 36.35 -27.29 -15.20
CA ASP A 639 35.47 -28.43 -15.52
C ASP A 639 34.66 -28.16 -16.78
N CYS A 640 34.17 -26.92 -16.92
CA CYS A 640 33.44 -26.45 -18.09
C CYS A 640 34.30 -26.47 -19.37
N LEU A 641 35.61 -26.25 -19.26
CA LEU A 641 36.56 -26.29 -20.38
C LEU A 641 36.99 -27.72 -20.75
N ARG A 642 36.93 -28.67 -19.81
CA ARG A 642 37.42 -30.06 -20.00
C ARG A 642 36.35 -31.05 -20.47
N GLN A 643 35.08 -30.82 -20.14
CA GLN A 643 34.03 -31.86 -20.26
C GLN A 643 33.20 -31.84 -21.55
N ASP A 644 33.45 -30.92 -22.50
CA ASP A 644 32.58 -30.69 -23.69
C ASP A 644 31.06 -30.56 -23.36
N ASP A 645 30.74 -30.26 -22.10
CA ASP A 645 29.38 -30.14 -21.52
C ASP A 645 28.99 -28.67 -21.30
N CYS A 646 29.69 -27.73 -21.95
CA CYS A 646 29.40 -26.31 -21.77
C CYS A 646 28.02 -25.95 -22.36
N ARG A 647 27.21 -25.21 -21.60
CA ARG A 647 25.92 -24.66 -22.07
C ARG A 647 26.07 -23.87 -23.37
N LEU A 648 27.17 -23.15 -23.54
CA LEU A 648 27.46 -22.35 -24.73
C LEU A 648 27.70 -23.23 -25.96
N ASP A 649 28.38 -24.38 -25.80
CA ASP A 649 28.58 -25.34 -26.91
C ASP A 649 27.25 -25.97 -27.37
N ARG A 650 26.25 -26.00 -26.47
CA ARG A 650 24.88 -26.46 -26.76
C ARG A 650 23.94 -25.37 -27.26
N GLY A 651 24.48 -24.19 -27.59
CA GLY A 651 23.69 -23.06 -28.10
C GLY A 651 22.86 -22.32 -27.04
N SER A 652 23.15 -22.51 -25.74
CA SER A 652 22.54 -21.68 -24.69
C SER A 652 23.11 -20.26 -24.73
N LEU A 653 22.35 -19.29 -24.22
CA LEU A 653 22.75 -17.88 -24.22
C LEU A 653 23.92 -17.58 -23.27
N PHE A 654 23.96 -18.26 -22.12
CA PHE A 654 24.88 -17.96 -21.03
C PHE A 654 25.47 -19.23 -20.41
N CYS A 655 26.73 -19.14 -19.97
CA CYS A 655 27.31 -20.09 -19.03
C CYS A 655 27.20 -19.56 -17.60
N TYR A 656 26.34 -20.19 -16.81
CA TYR A 656 26.13 -19.86 -15.39
C TYR A 656 27.17 -20.45 -14.43
N LYS A 657 27.98 -21.42 -14.91
CA LYS A 657 29.06 -22.07 -14.14
C LYS A 657 30.40 -21.34 -14.27
N ALA A 658 30.57 -20.56 -15.33
CA ALA A 658 31.86 -19.98 -15.72
C ALA A 658 32.26 -18.74 -14.92
N SER A 659 31.33 -18.12 -14.20
CA SER A 659 31.57 -16.95 -13.37
C SER A 659 30.94 -17.14 -11.99
N PRO A 660 31.74 -17.28 -10.91
CA PRO A 660 31.20 -17.41 -9.55
C PRO A 660 30.54 -16.11 -9.05
N GLU A 661 30.84 -14.99 -9.71
CA GLU A 661 30.29 -13.66 -9.38
C GLU A 661 29.02 -13.33 -10.18
N ALA A 662 28.55 -14.27 -11.02
CA ALA A 662 27.36 -14.05 -11.82
C ALA A 662 26.09 -14.15 -10.98
N HIS A 663 25.20 -13.17 -11.13
CA HIS A 663 23.93 -13.11 -10.40
C HIS A 663 22.77 -12.83 -11.35
N ALA A 664 21.59 -13.36 -11.05
CA ALA A 664 20.36 -13.15 -11.76
C ALA A 664 19.35 -12.39 -10.89
N MET A 665 18.56 -11.54 -11.53
CA MET A 665 17.42 -10.83 -10.95
C MET A 665 16.13 -11.54 -11.35
N LEU A 666 15.75 -12.55 -10.56
CA LEU A 666 14.64 -13.43 -10.94
C LEU A 666 13.31 -12.94 -10.36
N ASP A 667 12.26 -12.93 -11.19
CA ASP A 667 10.90 -12.72 -10.69
C ASP A 667 10.44 -13.95 -9.88
N PRO A 668 10.09 -13.81 -8.59
CA PRO A 668 9.70 -14.95 -7.78
C PRO A 668 8.47 -15.68 -8.33
N TYR A 669 7.56 -15.00 -9.04
CA TYR A 669 6.38 -15.63 -9.62
C TYR A 669 6.71 -16.57 -10.79
N TRP A 670 7.91 -16.51 -11.35
CA TRP A 670 8.34 -17.44 -12.40
C TRP A 670 8.68 -18.82 -11.83
N ILE A 671 8.94 -18.90 -10.53
CA ILE A 671 9.11 -20.18 -9.82
C ILE A 671 7.72 -20.67 -9.42
N GLY A 672 7.10 -21.50 -10.27
CA GLY A 672 5.85 -22.20 -9.94
C GLY A 672 4.56 -21.37 -10.01
N GLY A 673 4.62 -20.08 -10.38
CA GLY A 673 3.45 -19.21 -10.56
C GLY A 673 3.05 -18.42 -9.31
N LYS A 674 1.98 -17.61 -9.42
CA LYS A 674 1.51 -16.72 -8.34
C LYS A 674 1.13 -17.44 -7.05
N SER A 675 0.57 -18.65 -7.15
CA SER A 675 0.19 -19.45 -5.99
C SER A 675 1.38 -20.04 -5.24
N ALA A 676 2.52 -20.22 -5.91
CA ALA A 676 3.73 -20.83 -5.34
C ALA A 676 4.63 -19.83 -4.59
N TYR A 677 4.24 -18.55 -4.51
CA TYR A 677 4.99 -17.50 -3.83
C TYR A 677 4.13 -16.80 -2.76
N ALA A 678 4.71 -16.57 -1.58
CA ALA A 678 4.15 -15.79 -0.49
C ALA A 678 5.00 -14.52 -0.29
N LYS A 679 4.37 -13.35 -0.15
CA LYS A 679 5.11 -12.10 0.18
C LYS A 679 5.40 -11.93 1.67
N ARG A 680 4.57 -12.57 2.50
CA ARG A 680 4.58 -12.50 3.95
C ARG A 680 4.20 -13.87 4.51
N THR A 681 4.77 -14.22 5.65
CA THR A 681 4.42 -15.43 6.42
C THR A 681 4.56 -15.17 7.92
N GLU A 682 3.85 -15.92 8.76
CA GLU A 682 4.05 -15.90 10.22
C GLU A 682 5.08 -16.97 10.61
N LEU A 683 6.30 -16.58 10.99
CA LEU A 683 7.35 -17.54 11.32
C LEU A 683 6.92 -18.43 12.48
N SER A 684 7.05 -19.73 12.28
CA SER A 684 6.79 -20.78 13.25
C SER A 684 8.03 -21.65 13.50
N TRP A 685 8.96 -21.71 12.54
CA TRP A 685 10.17 -22.54 12.65
C TRP A 685 11.45 -21.83 12.20
N ILE A 686 12.52 -22.04 12.97
CA ILE A 686 13.89 -21.72 12.58
C ILE A 686 14.70 -23.02 12.54
N PHE A 687 15.33 -23.30 11.40
CA PHE A 687 16.26 -24.42 11.26
C PHE A 687 17.68 -23.86 11.13
N ILE A 688 18.48 -24.02 12.18
CA ILE A 688 19.91 -23.69 12.18
C ILE A 688 20.65 -24.87 11.56
N LEU A 689 21.31 -24.65 10.44
CA LEU A 689 21.93 -25.70 9.65
C LEU A 689 23.38 -25.97 10.08
N ARG A 690 23.71 -27.25 10.13
CA ARG A 690 25.08 -27.79 10.19
C ARG A 690 25.25 -28.90 9.16
N ASN A 691 26.48 -29.38 8.98
CA ASN A 691 26.78 -30.43 8.02
C ASN A 691 27.97 -31.27 8.50
N ASP A 692 27.74 -32.33 9.27
CA ASP A 692 28.79 -33.22 9.76
C ASP A 692 28.34 -34.69 9.73
N PRO A 693 29.28 -35.66 9.79
CA PRO A 693 28.95 -37.06 9.56
C PRO A 693 28.39 -37.80 10.79
N VAL A 694 28.36 -37.18 11.97
CA VAL A 694 28.10 -37.89 13.24
C VAL A 694 26.87 -37.40 14.00
N SER A 695 26.45 -36.16 13.78
CA SER A 695 25.29 -35.59 14.49
C SER A 695 23.96 -36.10 13.91
N PRO A 696 22.90 -36.26 14.73
CA PRO A 696 21.59 -36.66 14.25
C PRO A 696 20.99 -35.64 13.27
N ALA A 697 20.03 -36.08 12.44
CA ALA A 697 19.42 -35.27 11.38
C ALA A 697 18.75 -33.98 11.91
N ALA A 698 18.05 -34.03 13.04
CA ALA A 698 17.42 -32.87 13.66
C ALA A 698 17.40 -32.99 15.18
N VAL A 699 17.72 -31.89 15.87
CA VAL A 699 17.63 -31.76 17.34
C VAL A 699 16.86 -30.49 17.65
N LYS A 700 15.78 -30.60 18.44
CA LYS A 700 15.06 -29.40 18.93
C LYS A 700 15.94 -28.72 19.99
N LEU A 701 16.17 -27.43 19.80
CA LEU A 701 17.01 -26.64 20.71
C LEU A 701 16.15 -25.95 21.78
N SER A 702 16.73 -25.78 22.96
CA SER A 702 16.23 -24.79 23.91
C SER A 702 16.50 -23.37 23.38
N LYS A 703 15.75 -22.38 23.91
CA LYS A 703 15.92 -20.96 23.58
C LYS A 703 17.38 -20.50 23.80
N ASP A 704 17.97 -20.85 24.93
CA ASP A 704 19.32 -20.42 25.30
C ASP A 704 20.40 -21.03 24.40
N GLU A 705 20.25 -22.30 24.01
CA GLU A 705 21.16 -22.97 23.07
C GLU A 705 21.08 -22.36 21.68
N ALA A 706 19.85 -22.13 21.19
CA ALA A 706 19.61 -21.50 19.89
C ALA A 706 20.19 -20.08 19.85
N LEU A 707 19.96 -19.29 20.90
CA LEU A 707 20.48 -17.93 21.00
C LEU A 707 22.01 -17.92 21.00
N ARG A 708 22.64 -18.82 21.77
CA ARG A 708 24.11 -18.94 21.81
C ARG A 708 24.69 -19.27 20.43
N ILE A 709 24.10 -20.24 19.72
CA ILE A 709 24.59 -20.65 18.38
C ILE A 709 24.44 -19.50 17.37
N LEU A 710 23.29 -18.81 17.39
CA LEU A 710 23.05 -17.67 16.51
C LEU A 710 24.02 -16.51 16.84
N GLU A 711 24.21 -16.19 18.11
CA GLU A 711 25.09 -15.11 18.57
C GLU A 711 26.54 -15.33 18.14
N THR A 712 27.08 -16.55 18.30
CA THR A 712 28.47 -16.84 17.88
C THR A 712 28.60 -16.90 16.37
N GLY A 713 27.57 -17.38 15.68
CA GLY A 713 27.61 -17.53 14.23
C GLY A 713 28.70 -18.50 13.76
N GLU A 714 29.07 -19.46 14.60
CA GLU A 714 30.15 -20.40 14.33
C GLU A 714 29.76 -21.42 13.25
N SER A 715 30.78 -21.85 12.50
CA SER A 715 30.63 -22.83 11.43
C SER A 715 30.89 -24.25 11.93
N ALA A 716 29.96 -24.78 12.74
CA ALA A 716 30.07 -26.16 13.20
C ALA A 716 29.90 -27.16 12.03
N GLY A 717 30.99 -27.87 11.68
CA GLY A 717 30.96 -29.04 10.80
C GLY A 717 31.15 -28.82 9.29
N ALA A 718 31.08 -27.59 8.77
CA ALA A 718 31.09 -27.35 7.31
C ALA A 718 32.32 -27.99 6.60
N LYS A 719 32.10 -29.07 5.83
CA LYS A 719 33.11 -29.91 5.11
C LYS A 719 34.14 -29.16 4.25
N LYS A 720 33.96 -27.86 3.96
CA LYS A 720 34.77 -27.09 2.98
C LYS A 720 35.69 -26.02 3.58
N ALA A 721 35.80 -25.89 4.89
CA ALA A 721 36.65 -24.85 5.49
C ALA A 721 38.08 -25.36 5.75
N LEU A 722 38.99 -25.21 4.77
CA LEU A 722 40.46 -25.36 4.96
C LEU A 722 41.06 -24.22 5.83
N SER A 723 40.24 -23.29 6.28
CA SER A 723 40.54 -22.19 7.21
C SER A 723 39.30 -21.98 8.08
N PRO A 724 39.41 -21.80 9.41
CA PRO A 724 38.26 -21.48 10.24
C PRO A 724 37.62 -20.19 9.72
N ALA A 725 36.41 -20.30 9.16
CA ALA A 725 35.66 -19.15 8.70
C ALA A 725 35.47 -18.20 9.89
N LYS A 726 35.79 -16.91 9.71
CA LYS A 726 35.58 -15.92 10.77
C LYS A 726 34.11 -15.99 11.23
N PRO A 727 33.84 -16.08 12.54
CA PRO A 727 32.47 -16.12 13.04
C PRO A 727 31.68 -14.91 12.52
N GLN A 728 30.46 -15.18 12.05
CA GLN A 728 29.55 -14.14 11.56
C GLN A 728 28.33 -14.11 12.48
N PRO A 729 28.28 -13.20 13.47
CA PRO A 729 27.15 -13.12 14.40
C PRO A 729 25.81 -13.11 13.67
N PHE A 730 24.89 -13.92 14.15
CA PHE A 730 23.55 -14.16 13.61
C PHE A 730 23.54 -14.65 12.15
N TYR A 731 24.68 -15.16 11.67
CA TYR A 731 24.93 -15.54 10.29
C TYR A 731 24.60 -14.44 9.28
N ASN A 732 24.66 -13.16 9.71
CA ASN A 732 24.19 -12.05 8.92
C ASN A 732 25.36 -11.16 8.42
N PRO A 733 25.73 -11.25 7.13
CA PRO A 733 26.81 -10.45 6.57
C PRO A 733 26.40 -8.99 6.31
N HIS A 734 25.11 -8.65 6.39
CA HIS A 734 24.58 -7.31 6.14
C HIS A 734 24.64 -6.40 7.38
N LEU A 735 25.07 -6.92 8.54
CA LEU A 735 25.30 -6.12 9.74
C LEU A 735 26.49 -5.17 9.53
N LEU A 736 26.20 -3.91 9.21
CA LEU A 736 27.20 -2.87 8.96
C LEU A 736 28.01 -2.55 10.23
N PHE A 737 27.36 -2.56 11.39
CA PHE A 737 27.98 -2.28 12.69
C PHE A 737 27.98 -3.52 13.58
N LYS A 738 29.14 -3.81 14.20
CA LYS A 738 29.32 -4.92 15.16
C LYS A 738 29.90 -4.43 16.49
N THR A 739 29.40 -3.29 16.99
CA THR A 739 29.73 -2.82 18.34
C THR A 739 28.99 -3.68 19.38
N GLY A 740 29.49 -3.71 20.63
CA GLY A 740 28.84 -4.46 21.72
C GLY A 740 27.35 -4.12 21.85
N GLU A 741 27.01 -2.83 21.94
CA GLU A 741 25.63 -2.34 22.01
C GLU A 741 24.74 -2.85 20.87
N ARG A 742 25.26 -2.94 19.64
CA ARG A 742 24.49 -3.42 18.48
C ARG A 742 24.28 -4.93 18.51
N LEU A 743 25.30 -5.67 18.92
CA LEU A 743 25.19 -7.11 19.09
C LEU A 743 24.21 -7.44 20.23
N ASP A 744 24.18 -6.64 21.29
CA ASP A 744 23.22 -6.77 22.39
C ASP A 744 21.77 -6.51 21.93
N LEU A 745 21.55 -5.50 21.07
CA LEU A 745 20.23 -5.25 20.46
C LEU A 745 19.78 -6.43 19.59
N GLN A 746 20.67 -6.97 18.76
CA GLN A 746 20.40 -8.17 17.97
C GLN A 746 20.08 -9.37 18.86
N LYS A 747 20.87 -9.57 19.93
CA LYS A 747 20.65 -10.64 20.91
C LYS A 747 19.28 -10.52 21.56
N ALA A 748 18.92 -9.34 22.05
CA ALA A 748 17.60 -9.08 22.66
C ALA A 748 16.45 -9.26 21.66
N TYR A 749 16.68 -9.01 20.37
CA TYR A 749 15.70 -9.29 19.32
C TYR A 749 15.51 -10.80 19.09
N PHE A 750 16.61 -11.54 18.90
CA PHE A 750 16.56 -12.98 18.68
C PHE A 750 16.04 -13.73 19.91
N ASP A 751 16.36 -13.26 21.12
CA ASP A 751 15.81 -13.77 22.37
C ASP A 751 14.27 -13.78 22.33
N ARG A 752 13.65 -12.63 22.00
CA ARG A 752 12.19 -12.52 21.83
C ARG A 752 11.66 -13.31 20.64
N LEU A 753 12.44 -13.44 19.55
CA LEU A 753 12.02 -14.20 18.37
C LEU A 753 11.88 -15.68 18.71
N LEU A 754 12.81 -16.21 19.48
CA LEU A 754 12.85 -17.59 19.90
C LEU A 754 11.70 -17.95 20.87
N ASP A 755 11.03 -16.97 21.48
CA ASP A 755 9.79 -17.22 22.23
C ASP A 755 8.59 -17.52 21.32
N ALA A 756 8.60 -17.02 20.08
CA ALA A 756 7.50 -17.14 19.13
C ALA A 756 7.65 -18.31 18.15
N VAL A 757 8.83 -18.96 18.10
CA VAL A 757 9.15 -19.96 17.07
C VAL A 757 9.81 -21.21 17.68
N SER A 758 9.58 -22.37 17.06
CA SER A 758 10.35 -23.58 17.38
C SER A 758 11.69 -23.58 16.65
N CYS A 759 12.78 -23.74 17.38
CA CYS A 759 14.13 -23.77 16.81
C CYS A 759 14.72 -25.17 16.80
N TYR A 760 15.33 -25.55 15.68
CA TYR A 760 15.96 -26.85 15.47
C TYR A 760 17.39 -26.69 14.96
N LEU A 761 18.31 -27.48 15.48
CA LEU A 761 19.61 -27.71 14.87
C LEU A 761 19.46 -28.86 13.86
N PHE A 762 19.63 -28.56 12.57
CA PHE A 762 19.40 -29.49 11.48
C PHE A 762 20.72 -29.86 10.79
N ASN A 763 21.05 -31.15 10.76
CA ASN A 763 22.24 -31.66 10.10
C ASN A 763 21.93 -32.09 8.66
N SER A 764 22.20 -31.19 7.72
CA SER A 764 22.09 -31.42 6.26
C SER A 764 23.02 -32.52 5.71
N GLY A 765 23.97 -32.99 6.51
CA GLY A 765 24.82 -34.14 6.20
C GLY A 765 24.19 -35.49 6.54
N ALA A 766 23.19 -35.52 7.43
CA ALA A 766 22.52 -36.73 7.92
C ALA A 766 21.02 -36.79 7.61
N GLY A 767 20.38 -35.67 7.25
CA GLY A 767 18.97 -35.60 6.86
C GLY A 767 18.73 -34.69 5.64
N GLY A 768 17.59 -34.86 4.99
CA GLY A 768 17.17 -34.11 3.81
C GLY A 768 15.85 -33.36 4.01
N ALA A 769 15.23 -32.92 2.91
CA ALA A 769 13.99 -32.16 2.97
C ALA A 769 12.81 -32.94 3.61
N SER A 770 12.83 -34.28 3.54
CA SER A 770 11.85 -35.17 4.17
C SER A 770 11.75 -34.96 5.68
N GLU A 771 12.87 -34.89 6.38
CA GLU A 771 12.92 -34.76 7.83
C GLU A 771 12.36 -33.41 8.29
N ILE A 772 12.63 -32.33 7.54
CA ILE A 772 12.01 -31.03 7.80
C ILE A 772 10.50 -31.10 7.54
N LYS A 773 10.05 -31.77 6.46
CA LYS A 773 8.63 -31.97 6.14
C LYS A 773 7.88 -32.69 7.28
N LYS A 774 8.49 -33.71 7.87
CA LYS A 774 7.94 -34.40 9.05
C LYS A 774 7.71 -33.45 10.23
N ILE A 775 8.69 -32.59 10.51
CA ILE A 775 8.60 -31.60 11.60
C ILE A 775 7.49 -30.57 11.36
N ILE A 776 7.36 -30.05 10.14
CA ILE A 776 6.39 -28.98 9.83
C ILE A 776 4.96 -29.50 9.70
N TRP A 777 4.77 -30.71 9.17
CA TRP A 777 3.46 -31.30 8.91
C TRP A 777 2.98 -32.25 10.03
N GLY A 778 3.86 -32.66 10.94
CA GLY A 778 3.53 -33.65 11.96
C GLY A 778 3.28 -35.04 11.38
N GLU A 779 3.90 -35.36 10.23
CA GLU A 779 3.83 -36.67 9.59
C GLU A 779 4.93 -37.57 10.19
N GLU A 780 4.57 -38.65 10.90
CA GLU A 780 5.52 -39.62 11.48
C GLU A 780 6.27 -40.45 10.43
#